data_AF-A0A8J9UPL3-F1
#
_entry.id   AF-A0A8J9UPL3-F1
#
_cell.length_a   1.000
_cell.length_b   1.000
_cell.length_c   1.000
_cell.angle_alpha   90.00
_cell.angle_beta   90.00
_cell.angle_gamma   90.00
#
_symmetry.space_group_name_H-M   'P 1'
#
loop_
_entity.id
_entity.type
_entity.pdbx_description
1 polymer ?
#
loop_
_entity_poly.entity_id
_entity_poly.type
_entity_poly.pdbx_seq_one_letter_code
_entity_poly.pdbx_strand_id
1 'polypeptide(L)'
;MTEGESGNNCRVVAIPCPFVKRKVECAGGAFLRYYNIKCHGEDTLLLTSNSKDKAEEVVFEDDVDYLRSLDPKEWKKQDHYAVLGIKKLRYEATDDDIKRAYRQKVLKHHPDKRKALGEEVRSDDDYFTCITKAYEILGTPKTRRSYDSVDPEFDDAIPTSSEIKKDGFFKSFAKYFEINARWSEKKNVPLLGDEKSPREFVEKFYSFWYEFDSWREFSYLDEEEKEKGSDREERRWIEKQNKVARAKLKKEEMARIRSLVDLAYANDPRIQRFKQEDKDKKLAAKRARQDAVQAKKAEEERIIKEAQLAKQKADEAERARIEAARAERELQKKNLRKERKSFRDICKANNYYARNDDETVSHMAAVEKICEMLKAVELQDLIKDLESKGREAFVKALTESDEKLEAERRALFENKKVEEHKAKKSAALKAPIEWSAEMTRLLIKAVNLFPAGTNQRWDVVANFLNQHGTFTDDRRFNAKEVLNKAKDLQSSDFSKSSLKKAANEEAFDQFEKDKKKVVNVVDDNSISKNDAPKLVNGTTKPKVNGDVKDKEVKEDKPWTKTEQELLEQAIKTFPVSTPERWDKIADCIPNRSKKDCMKRYKELVELVKAKKQAANTEHKKLPPLFGLDDYGSCMENSGVYCMVAFDLYGEPNNEIYTLIQEYSKHTLKHFNYTRLDRGICVQETCQDYIKNNGLDIDQNVELIIEGCFNETLQQKYDLGSKLQFVSCERQKDKRTEIQLDSTDIIMLLVIGGICAIVAWGSYFDFCQARKTDKILEKDRHPLLCFSLFRNFEKLLQEDKGDERLTELKGLHGIRAFNSGLVVFAHCVFLFGKYIRDPLALEKFFEYQFFLILVGYSSIVQFFFFLSGFLMTYILQIREEKHKMSFRDVPPSIFFRWWRMTPSFAVVIGIMATLFRHVGSGPIWKSYIIEGVTSQCREYYWAHIFYINNFMINDILCSLESWHIASDMQLSVLGIIVYFCIRRRSLRFKIGTLSFLLLLGILSPIVHVYFQDLNGLVVGKPELFRSLYDDTFRKYHVFFHNNITCFVMGMAIGYFVYYLKQNKIERLDFKIGTLMCWLIMPSIYAFYYFSSSVYDDIERKSLTWRLLYASLHRIVIGVIAIVWVLGLTMKFHGNSLSIWEWRGWLIPSKLSFCVYLIHDNILHYMMGTRSQLYTASFSELFYVYLLVMFWAHMLALVLYLFVEAPCNELLKIFMGSNKKKKEA
;
A
#
# COMPACT_ATOMS: atom_id res chain seq x y z
N MET A 1 17.56 -10.83 78.16
CA MET A 1 16.36 -10.02 78.49
C MET A 1 15.94 -9.33 77.20
N THR A 2 14.81 -9.59 76.55
CA THR A 2 13.64 -10.46 76.77
C THR A 2 12.89 -10.56 75.42
N GLU A 3 12.51 -11.79 75.03
CA GLU A 3 11.29 -12.26 74.29
C GLU A 3 10.81 -11.50 73.02
N GLY A 4 10.40 -12.05 71.87
CA GLY A 4 10.04 -13.35 71.26
C GLY A 4 9.21 -12.95 70.00
N GLU A 5 9.38 -13.46 68.78
CA GLU A 5 8.74 -14.67 68.23
C GLU A 5 9.13 -14.91 66.74
N SER A 6 9.27 -16.19 66.40
CA SER A 6 9.21 -16.92 65.12
C SER A 6 9.45 -16.24 63.77
N GLY A 7 10.50 -16.72 63.09
CA GLY A 7 10.78 -16.46 61.67
C GLY A 7 10.17 -17.48 60.69
N ASN A 8 10.01 -17.01 59.45
CA ASN A 8 9.96 -17.85 58.25
C ASN A 8 11.30 -17.69 57.50
N ASN A 9 12.06 -18.78 57.43
CA ASN A 9 13.36 -18.86 56.77
C ASN A 9 13.22 -18.79 55.23
N CYS A 10 13.71 -17.72 54.62
CA CYS A 10 13.97 -17.69 53.18
C CYS A 10 15.35 -18.30 52.87
N ARG A 11 15.39 -19.39 52.09
CA ARG A 11 16.64 -19.92 51.51
C ARG A 11 17.02 -19.08 50.29
N VAL A 12 18.17 -18.41 50.37
CA VAL A 12 18.80 -17.72 49.24
C VAL A 12 19.50 -18.76 48.37
N VAL A 13 19.11 -18.88 47.10
CA VAL A 13 19.83 -19.68 46.10
C VAL A 13 20.54 -18.71 45.15
N ALA A 14 21.88 -18.78 45.11
CA ALA A 14 22.71 -17.99 44.23
C ALA A 14 22.80 -18.64 42.85
N ILE A 15 22.50 -17.89 41.79
CA ILE A 15 22.73 -18.31 40.39
C ILE A 15 24.06 -17.68 39.93
N PRO A 16 25.04 -18.47 39.45
CA PRO A 16 26.28 -17.93 38.92
C PRO A 16 26.09 -17.58 37.43
N CYS A 17 26.02 -16.30 37.12
CA CYS A 17 26.23 -15.80 35.76
C CYS A 17 26.87 -14.39 35.83
N PRO A 18 27.85 -14.07 34.97
CA PRO A 18 28.52 -12.79 35.04
C PRO A 18 27.66 -11.72 34.34
N PHE A 19 27.68 -10.51 34.89
CA PHE A 19 27.08 -9.27 34.38
C PHE A 19 25.68 -8.88 34.93
N VAL A 20 25.78 -7.93 35.87
CA VAL A 20 24.79 -7.01 36.45
C VAL A 20 23.85 -7.56 37.52
N LYS A 21 24.19 -7.28 38.79
CA LYS A 21 23.31 -7.43 39.96
C LYS A 21 22.11 -6.47 39.86
N ARG A 22 20.90 -7.00 39.72
CA ARG A 22 19.66 -6.27 39.97
C ARG A 22 18.99 -6.79 41.24
N LYS A 23 18.38 -5.88 42.01
CA LYS A 23 17.51 -6.24 43.14
C LYS A 23 16.18 -6.69 42.57
N VAL A 24 15.79 -7.94 42.81
CA VAL A 24 14.51 -8.51 42.38
C VAL A 24 13.61 -8.61 43.61
N GLU A 25 12.42 -8.03 43.56
CA GLU A 25 11.39 -8.19 44.58
C GLU A 25 10.53 -9.43 44.28
N CYS A 26 9.99 -10.06 45.34
CA CYS A 26 9.25 -11.31 45.24
C CYS A 26 7.99 -11.15 44.38
N ALA A 27 7.90 -11.93 43.31
CA ALA A 27 6.66 -12.08 42.57
C ALA A 27 5.70 -12.99 43.37
N GLY A 28 4.44 -12.56 43.50
CA GLY A 28 3.41 -13.29 44.27
C GLY A 28 3.12 -14.69 43.73
N GLY A 29 2.32 -15.47 44.49
CA GLY A 29 2.08 -16.91 44.27
C GLY A 29 1.60 -17.32 42.87
N ALA A 30 1.03 -16.39 42.09
CA ALA A 30 0.67 -16.63 40.69
C ALA A 30 1.90 -16.78 39.77
N PHE A 31 2.98 -16.05 40.05
CA PHE A 31 4.25 -16.18 39.33
C PHE A 31 4.98 -17.47 39.72
N LEU A 32 4.95 -17.86 41.00
CA LEU A 32 5.50 -19.16 41.43
C LEU A 32 4.71 -20.33 40.83
N ARG A 33 3.37 -20.22 40.69
CA ARG A 33 2.57 -21.20 39.94
C ARG A 33 2.94 -21.24 38.46
N TYR A 34 3.01 -20.09 37.81
CA TYR A 34 3.40 -20.00 36.40
C TYR A 34 4.82 -20.55 36.19
N TYR A 35 5.76 -20.24 37.08
CA TYR A 35 7.15 -20.70 37.04
C TYR A 35 7.25 -22.22 37.26
N ASN A 36 6.55 -22.79 38.24
CA ASN A 36 6.55 -24.24 38.46
C ASN A 36 5.91 -25.02 37.31
N ILE A 37 4.79 -24.51 36.76
CA ILE A 37 4.14 -25.08 35.57
C ILE A 37 5.10 -25.06 34.38
N LYS A 38 5.88 -23.99 34.24
CA LYS A 38 6.75 -23.77 33.08
C LYS A 38 8.12 -24.45 33.19
N CYS A 39 8.66 -24.62 34.40
CA CYS A 39 10.00 -25.14 34.60
C CYS A 39 10.07 -26.61 35.05
N HIS A 40 9.00 -27.15 35.66
CA HIS A 40 9.03 -28.51 36.21
C HIS A 40 7.99 -29.46 35.60
N GLY A 41 7.06 -28.98 34.74
CA GLY A 41 6.25 -29.84 33.88
C GLY A 41 5.35 -30.87 34.58
N GLU A 42 5.08 -30.73 35.88
CA GLU A 42 4.19 -31.62 36.63
C GLU A 42 2.86 -30.92 36.96
N ASP A 43 1.78 -31.46 36.40
CA ASP A 43 0.40 -31.18 36.77
C ASP A 43 0.01 -32.06 37.97
N THR A 44 0.58 -31.77 39.14
CA THR A 44 0.28 -32.53 40.36
C THR A 44 -0.66 -31.71 41.23
N LEU A 45 -1.97 -31.74 40.91
CA LEU A 45 -3.07 -31.85 41.89
C LEU A 45 -4.46 -31.81 41.22
N LEU A 46 -4.88 -32.94 40.65
CA LEU A 46 -6.26 -33.38 40.79
C LEU A 46 -6.29 -34.73 41.52
N LEU A 47 -6.63 -34.63 42.80
CA LEU A 47 -7.26 -35.63 43.66
C LEU A 47 -6.48 -36.93 43.93
N THR A 48 -5.57 -36.87 44.90
CA THR A 48 -5.65 -37.85 45.98
C THR A 48 -6.22 -37.18 47.22
N SER A 49 -7.35 -37.74 47.65
CA SER A 49 -7.79 -37.74 49.03
C SER A 49 -6.61 -37.96 49.98
N ASN A 50 -6.14 -36.87 50.59
CA ASN A 50 -5.76 -36.79 52.00
C ASN A 50 -5.21 -35.38 52.28
N SER A 51 -6.10 -34.38 52.34
CA SER A 51 -5.85 -33.18 53.12
C SER A 51 -6.58 -33.31 54.45
N LYS A 52 -5.95 -34.05 55.38
CA LYS A 52 -5.94 -33.56 56.75
C LYS A 52 -5.04 -32.32 56.74
N ASP A 53 -5.61 -31.22 57.21
CA ASP A 53 -4.97 -29.96 57.60
C ASP A 53 -4.59 -29.03 56.42
N LYS A 54 -5.27 -27.92 56.12
CA LYS A 54 -6.27 -27.11 56.83
C LYS A 54 -7.27 -26.56 55.80
N ALA A 55 -8.43 -27.20 55.66
CA ALA A 55 -9.62 -26.45 55.28
C ALA A 55 -10.01 -25.66 56.52
N GLU A 56 -10.08 -24.33 56.44
CA GLU A 56 -11.10 -23.67 57.22
C GLU A 56 -12.41 -24.30 56.76
N GLU A 57 -12.96 -25.17 57.59
CA GLU A 57 -14.27 -25.75 57.39
C GLU A 57 -15.18 -24.55 57.15
N VAL A 58 -15.72 -24.39 55.93
CA VAL A 58 -16.69 -23.34 55.64
C VAL A 58 -17.89 -23.67 56.51
N VAL A 59 -17.94 -23.09 57.70
CA VAL A 59 -19.02 -23.30 58.65
C VAL A 59 -20.23 -22.60 58.07
N PHE A 60 -21.12 -23.40 57.50
CA PHE A 60 -22.42 -22.92 57.04
C PHE A 60 -23.24 -22.55 58.28
N GLU A 61 -23.42 -21.25 58.50
CA GLU A 61 -24.17 -20.75 59.64
C GLU A 61 -25.64 -21.14 59.51
N ASP A 62 -26.14 -21.83 60.53
CA ASP A 62 -27.52 -22.29 60.57
C ASP A 62 -28.32 -21.60 61.66
N ASP A 63 -28.62 -20.33 61.40
CA ASP A 63 -29.45 -19.49 62.25
C ASP A 63 -30.94 -19.81 62.02
N VAL A 64 -31.46 -20.71 62.84
CA VAL A 64 -32.85 -21.17 62.76
C VAL A 64 -33.83 -20.06 63.15
N ASP A 65 -33.44 -19.16 64.07
CA ASP A 65 -34.29 -18.05 64.51
C ASP A 65 -34.42 -16.99 63.42
N TYR A 66 -33.31 -16.68 62.72
CA TYR A 66 -33.35 -15.86 61.51
C TYR A 66 -34.25 -16.49 60.44
N LEU A 67 -34.09 -17.78 60.13
CA LEU A 67 -34.93 -18.45 59.13
C LEU A 67 -36.42 -18.42 59.50
N ARG A 68 -36.76 -18.62 60.77
CA ARG A 68 -38.15 -18.56 61.27
C ARG A 68 -38.76 -17.14 61.21
N SER A 69 -37.92 -16.10 61.21
CA SER A 69 -38.38 -14.71 61.09
C SER A 69 -38.74 -14.30 59.65
N LEU A 70 -38.37 -15.09 58.65
CA LEU A 70 -38.56 -14.77 57.24
C LEU A 70 -39.99 -15.04 56.79
N ASP A 71 -40.61 -14.06 56.13
CA ASP A 71 -41.88 -14.22 55.43
C ASP A 71 -41.64 -14.59 53.95
N PRO A 72 -42.13 -15.75 53.46
CA PRO A 72 -42.03 -16.14 52.05
C PRO A 72 -42.60 -15.11 51.06
N LYS A 73 -43.56 -14.27 51.47
CA LYS A 73 -44.14 -13.22 50.61
C LYS A 73 -43.18 -12.07 50.36
N GLU A 74 -42.24 -11.82 51.27
CA GLU A 74 -41.23 -10.76 51.16
C GLU A 74 -39.86 -11.27 50.68
N TRP A 75 -39.80 -12.43 50.01
CA TRP A 75 -38.55 -13.06 49.57
C TRP A 75 -37.61 -12.15 48.77
N LYS A 76 -38.14 -11.18 48.00
CA LYS A 76 -37.32 -10.23 47.22
C LYS A 76 -36.43 -9.33 48.08
N LYS A 77 -36.84 -9.03 49.32
CA LYS A 77 -36.09 -8.15 50.26
C LYS A 77 -35.09 -8.91 51.14
N GLN A 78 -35.05 -10.24 51.04
CA GLN A 78 -34.21 -11.09 51.87
C GLN A 78 -32.78 -11.17 51.33
N ASP A 79 -31.83 -11.44 52.23
CA ASP A 79 -30.45 -11.75 51.87
C ASP A 79 -30.32 -13.26 51.53
N HIS A 80 -30.30 -13.59 50.24
CA HIS A 80 -30.28 -14.99 49.79
C HIS A 80 -29.00 -15.73 50.22
N TYR A 81 -27.88 -15.02 50.41
CA TYR A 81 -26.65 -15.63 50.94
C TYR A 81 -26.78 -15.94 52.44
N ALA A 82 -27.45 -15.07 53.20
CA ALA A 82 -27.75 -15.33 54.60
C ALA A 82 -28.74 -16.49 54.78
N VAL A 83 -29.76 -16.59 53.92
CA VAL A 83 -30.72 -17.71 53.92
C VAL A 83 -30.01 -19.06 53.72
N LEU A 84 -29.02 -19.13 52.83
CA LEU A 84 -28.22 -20.35 52.61
C LEU A 84 -27.11 -20.56 53.67
N GLY A 85 -26.91 -19.64 54.60
CA GLY A 85 -25.87 -19.77 55.65
C GLY A 85 -24.45 -19.44 55.18
N ILE A 86 -24.31 -18.71 54.08
CA ILE A 86 -23.03 -18.30 53.46
C ILE A 86 -22.90 -16.77 53.41
N LYS A 87 -23.49 -16.07 54.38
CA LYS A 87 -23.47 -14.60 54.49
C LYS A 87 -22.07 -13.99 54.39
N LYS A 88 -21.05 -14.68 54.91
CA LYS A 88 -19.65 -14.23 54.91
C LYS A 88 -18.99 -14.32 53.52
N LEU A 89 -19.40 -15.27 52.69
CA LEU A 89 -18.79 -15.50 51.37
C LEU A 89 -19.41 -14.61 50.28
N ARG A 90 -20.72 -14.32 50.35
CA ARG A 90 -21.45 -13.49 49.36
C ARG A 90 -21.04 -13.75 47.90
N TYR A 91 -20.64 -12.70 47.17
CA TYR A 91 -20.25 -12.77 45.76
C TYR A 91 -18.97 -13.61 45.54
N GLU A 92 -18.19 -13.88 46.59
CA GLU A 92 -16.99 -14.74 46.54
C GLU A 92 -17.33 -16.23 46.66
N ALA A 93 -18.57 -16.59 47.02
CA ALA A 93 -18.99 -17.98 47.12
C ALA A 93 -18.86 -18.71 45.76
N THR A 94 -18.28 -19.91 45.76
CA THR A 94 -18.22 -20.72 44.52
C THR A 94 -19.55 -21.43 44.26
N ASP A 95 -19.77 -21.88 43.02
CA ASP A 95 -20.97 -22.67 42.67
C ASP A 95 -21.07 -23.95 43.52
N ASP A 96 -19.94 -24.53 43.91
CA ASP A 96 -19.88 -25.70 44.78
C ASP A 96 -20.23 -25.36 46.23
N ASP A 97 -19.84 -24.18 46.74
CA ASP A 97 -20.24 -23.70 48.06
C ASP A 97 -21.77 -23.53 48.14
N ILE A 98 -22.37 -22.91 47.12
CA ILE A 98 -23.83 -22.70 47.05
C ILE A 98 -24.57 -24.03 47.00
N LYS A 99 -24.11 -24.99 46.18
CA LYS A 99 -24.70 -26.33 46.08
C LYS A 99 -24.54 -27.14 47.36
N ARG A 100 -23.41 -27.00 48.07
CA ARG A 100 -23.19 -27.67 49.36
C ARG A 100 -24.09 -27.07 50.45
N ALA A 101 -24.13 -25.75 50.56
CA ALA A 101 -24.96 -25.02 51.49
C ALA A 101 -26.46 -25.36 51.32
N TYR A 102 -26.95 -25.34 50.08
CA TYR A 102 -28.34 -25.70 49.79
C TYR A 102 -28.67 -27.16 50.15
N ARG A 103 -27.81 -28.12 49.76
CA ARG A 103 -28.01 -29.54 50.12
C ARG A 103 -28.09 -29.74 51.64
N GLN A 104 -27.23 -29.06 52.40
CA GLN A 104 -27.23 -29.13 53.85
C GLN A 104 -28.50 -28.51 54.46
N LYS A 105 -28.92 -27.33 53.98
CA LYS A 105 -30.17 -26.66 54.41
C LYS A 105 -31.40 -27.51 54.10
N VAL A 106 -31.48 -28.11 52.90
CA VAL A 106 -32.57 -29.02 52.53
C VAL A 106 -32.60 -30.24 53.43
N LEU A 107 -31.45 -30.87 53.70
CA LEU A 107 -31.39 -32.06 54.54
C LEU A 107 -31.88 -31.81 55.97
N LYS A 108 -31.74 -30.60 56.49
CA LYS A 108 -32.10 -30.21 57.86
C LYS A 108 -33.50 -29.60 57.97
N HIS A 109 -33.89 -28.75 57.02
CA HIS A 109 -35.12 -27.95 57.09
C HIS A 109 -36.28 -28.45 56.20
N HIS A 110 -36.13 -29.59 55.51
CA HIS A 110 -37.21 -30.13 54.68
C HIS A 110 -38.52 -30.32 55.47
N PRO A 111 -39.68 -29.89 54.94
CA PRO A 111 -40.96 -29.94 55.65
C PRO A 111 -41.33 -31.35 56.12
N ASP A 112 -41.10 -32.38 55.30
CA ASP A 112 -41.40 -33.77 55.67
C ASP A 112 -40.54 -34.29 56.84
N LYS A 113 -39.27 -33.86 56.91
CA LYS A 113 -38.37 -34.24 58.01
C LYS A 113 -38.73 -33.52 59.31
N ARG A 114 -39.12 -32.25 59.20
CA ARG A 114 -39.58 -31.44 60.35
C ARG A 114 -40.92 -31.94 60.90
N LYS A 115 -41.85 -32.35 60.02
CA LYS A 115 -43.08 -33.04 60.41
C LYS A 115 -42.80 -34.36 61.11
N ALA A 116 -41.84 -35.15 60.63
CA ALA A 116 -41.40 -36.38 61.29
C ALA A 116 -40.76 -36.15 62.68
N LEU A 117 -40.23 -34.94 62.92
CA LEU A 117 -39.70 -34.49 64.22
C LEU A 117 -40.76 -33.82 65.12
N GLY A 118 -42.03 -33.75 64.69
CA GLY A 118 -43.14 -33.21 65.48
C GLY A 118 -43.33 -31.69 65.40
N GLU A 119 -42.69 -30.99 64.46
CA GLU A 119 -42.92 -29.55 64.26
C GLU A 119 -44.21 -29.25 63.47
N GLU A 120 -44.97 -28.24 63.90
CA GLU A 120 -46.10 -27.71 63.11
C GLU A 120 -45.59 -26.94 61.89
N VAL A 121 -45.76 -27.52 60.69
CA VAL A 121 -45.39 -26.91 59.41
C VAL A 121 -46.64 -26.38 58.69
N ARG A 122 -46.74 -25.06 58.50
CA ARG A 122 -47.78 -24.42 57.67
C ARG A 122 -47.48 -24.70 56.19
N SER A 123 -48.46 -25.16 55.42
CA SER A 123 -48.19 -25.62 54.04
C SER A 123 -47.79 -24.51 53.06
N ASP A 124 -48.32 -23.29 53.25
CA ASP A 124 -48.27 -22.25 52.21
C ASP A 124 -47.37 -21.05 52.57
N ASP A 125 -46.95 -20.92 53.84
CA ASP A 125 -46.17 -19.78 54.37
C ASP A 125 -44.93 -20.23 55.19
N ASP A 126 -44.33 -21.40 54.89
CA ASP A 126 -43.13 -21.89 55.60
C ASP A 126 -41.82 -21.29 55.05
N TYR A 127 -40.86 -21.02 55.94
CA TYR A 127 -39.55 -20.45 55.59
C TYR A 127 -38.70 -21.34 54.67
N PHE A 128 -39.04 -22.63 54.53
CA PHE A 128 -38.42 -23.51 53.55
C PHE A 128 -38.62 -23.01 52.10
N THR A 129 -39.70 -22.31 51.83
CA THR A 129 -39.93 -21.62 50.56
C THR A 129 -38.86 -20.56 50.30
N CYS A 130 -38.44 -19.82 51.33
CA CYS A 130 -37.33 -18.86 51.25
C CYS A 130 -36.01 -19.55 50.91
N ILE A 131 -35.72 -20.73 51.48
CA ILE A 131 -34.51 -21.52 51.17
C ILE A 131 -34.51 -21.97 49.71
N THR A 132 -35.66 -22.44 49.21
CA THR A 132 -35.81 -22.85 47.81
C THR A 132 -35.63 -21.66 46.86
N LYS A 133 -36.25 -20.52 47.18
CA LYS A 133 -36.10 -19.27 46.41
C LYS A 133 -34.66 -18.75 46.41
N ALA A 134 -33.96 -18.82 47.55
CA ALA A 134 -32.56 -18.43 47.64
C ALA A 134 -31.67 -19.27 46.70
N TYR A 135 -31.91 -20.58 46.60
CA TYR A 135 -31.19 -21.42 45.65
C TYR A 135 -31.62 -21.23 44.18
N GLU A 136 -32.90 -20.94 43.91
CA GLU A 136 -33.34 -20.57 42.55
C GLU A 136 -32.62 -19.30 42.06
N ILE A 137 -32.43 -18.32 42.94
CA ILE A 137 -31.73 -17.07 42.62
C ILE A 137 -30.21 -17.29 42.54
N LEU A 138 -29.58 -17.92 43.53
CA LEU A 138 -28.13 -18.06 43.59
C LEU A 138 -27.57 -19.24 42.78
N GLY A 139 -28.39 -20.24 42.47
CA GLY A 139 -27.96 -21.51 41.89
C GLY A 139 -27.68 -21.47 40.39
N THR A 140 -28.20 -20.48 39.65
CA THR A 140 -27.82 -20.27 38.25
C THR A 140 -26.97 -19.01 38.09
N PRO A 141 -25.88 -19.03 37.28
CA PRO A 141 -25.02 -17.86 37.12
C PRO A 141 -25.76 -16.60 36.65
N LYS A 142 -26.83 -16.76 35.86
CA LYS A 142 -27.62 -15.64 35.33
C LYS A 142 -28.46 -14.96 36.42
N THR A 143 -29.24 -15.73 37.18
CA THR A 143 -30.06 -15.17 38.26
C THR A 143 -29.20 -14.65 39.41
N ARG A 144 -28.07 -15.32 39.68
CA ARG A 144 -27.08 -14.88 40.66
C ARG A 144 -26.48 -13.53 40.27
N ARG A 145 -26.07 -13.39 39.00
CA ARG A 145 -25.59 -12.11 38.46
C ARG A 145 -26.61 -10.98 38.64
N SER A 146 -27.89 -11.23 38.38
CA SER A 146 -28.93 -10.20 38.55
C SER A 146 -29.10 -9.76 40.01
N TYR A 147 -28.93 -10.69 40.95
CA TYR A 147 -29.00 -10.40 42.39
C TYR A 147 -27.75 -9.69 42.90
N ASP A 148 -26.57 -10.21 42.56
CA ASP A 148 -25.29 -9.63 42.96
C ASP A 148 -25.14 -8.20 42.44
N SER A 149 -25.79 -7.85 41.33
CA SER A 149 -25.78 -6.49 40.77
C SER A 149 -26.43 -5.44 41.67
N VAL A 150 -27.28 -5.84 42.62
CA VAL A 150 -28.07 -4.95 43.51
C VAL A 150 -27.81 -5.23 44.99
N ASP A 151 -26.60 -5.71 45.29
CA ASP A 151 -26.09 -6.00 46.63
C ASP A 151 -26.23 -4.78 47.57
N PRO A 152 -27.10 -4.84 48.61
CA PRO A 152 -27.33 -3.70 49.51
C PRO A 152 -26.13 -3.33 50.38
N GLU A 153 -25.12 -4.21 50.53
CA GLU A 153 -23.89 -3.90 51.27
C GLU A 153 -22.82 -3.23 50.40
N PHE A 154 -23.06 -3.08 49.09
CA PHE A 154 -22.15 -2.36 48.22
C PHE A 154 -22.29 -0.84 48.41
N ASP A 155 -21.16 -0.19 48.71
CA ASP A 155 -21.09 1.27 48.82
C ASP A 155 -20.96 1.92 47.44
N ASP A 156 -22.08 2.43 46.92
CA ASP A 156 -22.13 3.17 45.64
C ASP A 156 -21.60 4.62 45.75
N ALA A 157 -21.19 5.09 46.94
CA ALA A 157 -20.69 6.45 47.12
C ALA A 157 -19.42 6.74 46.28
N ILE A 158 -19.21 8.03 45.99
CA ILE A 158 -17.99 8.55 45.37
C ILE A 158 -17.25 9.42 46.39
N PRO A 159 -15.90 9.52 46.32
CA PRO A 159 -15.13 10.28 47.29
C PRO A 159 -15.52 11.76 47.30
N THR A 160 -15.70 12.31 48.50
CA THR A 160 -16.04 13.73 48.71
C THR A 160 -14.80 14.62 48.59
N SER A 161 -15.01 15.89 48.20
CA SER A 161 -13.92 16.88 48.09
C SER A 161 -13.14 17.09 49.40
N SER A 162 -13.76 16.81 50.57
CA SER A 162 -13.11 16.83 51.88
C SER A 162 -12.20 15.63 52.11
N GLU A 163 -12.61 14.42 51.69
CA GLU A 163 -11.81 13.20 51.81
C GLU A 163 -10.55 13.28 50.94
N ILE A 164 -10.71 13.76 49.69
CA ILE A 164 -9.59 13.93 48.74
C ILE A 164 -8.50 14.84 49.33
N LYS A 165 -8.89 15.91 50.06
CA LYS A 165 -7.94 16.83 50.70
C LYS A 165 -7.29 16.25 51.96
N LYS A 166 -7.97 15.35 52.67
CA LYS A 166 -7.51 14.80 53.96
C LYS A 166 -6.57 13.60 53.77
N ASP A 167 -6.95 12.65 52.92
CA ASP A 167 -6.23 11.38 52.74
C ASP A 167 -5.30 11.37 51.51
N GLY A 168 -5.37 12.41 50.66
CA GLY A 168 -4.61 12.52 49.42
C GLY A 168 -5.17 11.67 48.28
N PHE A 169 -4.78 12.00 47.04
CA PHE A 169 -5.36 11.44 45.82
C PHE A 169 -5.36 9.90 45.78
N PHE A 170 -4.19 9.27 45.89
CA PHE A 170 -4.05 7.82 45.69
C PHE A 170 -4.83 7.01 46.72
N LYS A 171 -4.74 7.37 48.01
CA LYS A 171 -5.45 6.67 49.08
C LYS A 171 -6.96 6.86 49.00
N SER A 172 -7.40 8.08 48.66
CA SER A 172 -8.82 8.39 48.53
C SER A 172 -9.46 7.65 47.35
N PHE A 173 -8.81 7.60 46.18
CA PHE A 173 -9.39 7.02 44.97
C PHE A 173 -9.13 5.51 44.79
N ALA A 174 -8.05 4.95 45.34
CA ALA A 174 -7.71 3.53 45.18
C ALA A 174 -8.85 2.62 45.67
N LYS A 175 -9.40 2.90 46.85
CA LYS A 175 -10.53 2.14 47.42
C LYS A 175 -11.72 2.07 46.46
N TYR A 176 -12.14 3.21 45.90
CA TYR A 176 -13.32 3.25 45.03
C TYR A 176 -13.07 2.56 43.68
N PHE A 177 -11.88 2.70 43.09
CA PHE A 177 -11.57 1.99 41.84
C PHE A 177 -11.45 0.48 42.05
N GLU A 178 -10.90 0.02 43.17
CA GLU A 178 -10.79 -1.40 43.51
C GLU A 178 -12.17 -2.03 43.74
N ILE A 179 -13.02 -1.38 44.54
CA ILE A 179 -14.37 -1.88 44.82
C ILE A 179 -15.23 -1.89 43.53
N ASN A 180 -15.10 -0.89 42.66
CA ASN A 180 -15.82 -0.85 41.38
C ASN A 180 -15.21 -1.77 40.31
N ALA A 181 -13.96 -2.23 40.46
CA ALA A 181 -13.33 -3.16 39.53
C ALA A 181 -14.08 -4.50 39.43
N ARG A 182 -14.76 -4.91 40.51
CA ARG A 182 -15.57 -6.14 40.56
C ARG A 182 -16.67 -6.17 39.48
N TRP A 183 -17.13 -4.99 39.05
CA TRP A 183 -18.19 -4.86 38.05
C TRP A 183 -17.71 -4.90 36.61
N SER A 184 -16.40 -4.95 36.36
CA SER A 184 -15.87 -4.91 35.00
C SER A 184 -16.17 -6.19 34.21
N GLU A 185 -16.63 -6.05 32.96
CA GLU A 185 -16.69 -7.18 32.03
C GLU A 185 -15.29 -7.72 31.67
N LYS A 186 -14.26 -6.86 31.75
CA LYS A 186 -12.87 -7.21 31.43
C LYS A 186 -12.16 -7.69 32.70
N LYS A 187 -11.63 -8.92 32.66
CA LYS A 187 -10.97 -9.55 33.82
C LYS A 187 -9.73 -8.80 34.33
N ASN A 188 -8.99 -8.14 33.44
CA ASN A 188 -7.74 -7.45 33.78
C ASN A 188 -7.99 -5.95 33.94
N VAL A 189 -8.35 -5.55 35.17
CA VAL A 189 -8.57 -4.12 35.52
C VAL A 189 -7.23 -3.47 35.90
N PRO A 190 -6.80 -2.38 35.25
CA PRO A 190 -5.57 -1.68 35.60
C PRO A 190 -5.70 -0.98 36.96
N LEU A 191 -4.63 -1.07 37.75
CA LEU A 191 -4.51 -0.40 39.05
C LEU A 191 -4.25 1.10 38.87
N LEU A 192 -4.69 1.92 39.84
CA LEU A 192 -4.47 3.38 39.84
C LEU A 192 -2.97 3.76 39.82
N GLY A 193 -2.12 2.89 40.36
CA GLY A 193 -0.67 3.08 40.46
C GLY A 193 -0.28 4.03 41.58
N ASP A 194 0.92 4.57 41.46
CA ASP A 194 1.57 5.48 42.42
C ASP A 194 1.95 6.82 41.77
N GLU A 195 2.53 7.74 42.55
CA GLU A 195 2.94 9.07 42.08
C GLU A 195 4.05 9.04 41.01
N LYS A 196 4.85 7.97 41.00
CA LYS A 196 5.99 7.77 40.09
C LYS A 196 5.62 7.02 38.81
N SER A 197 4.37 6.60 38.68
CA SER A 197 3.90 5.84 37.52
C SER A 197 4.14 6.60 36.20
N PRO A 198 4.65 5.93 35.16
CA PRO A 198 4.95 6.56 33.88
C PRO A 198 3.66 6.97 33.14
N ARG A 199 3.77 7.95 32.24
CA ARG A 199 2.62 8.50 31.50
C ARG A 199 1.77 7.43 30.80
N GLU A 200 2.41 6.48 30.14
CA GLU A 200 1.74 5.36 29.45
C GLU A 200 0.88 4.50 30.40
N PHE A 201 1.37 4.26 31.63
CA PHE A 201 0.62 3.51 32.63
C PHE A 201 -0.64 4.27 33.07
N VAL A 202 -0.51 5.57 33.30
CA VAL A 202 -1.62 6.45 33.71
C VAL A 202 -2.65 6.60 32.60
N GLU A 203 -2.21 6.74 31.35
CA GLU A 203 -3.10 6.81 30.17
C GLU A 203 -3.87 5.51 29.97
N LYS A 204 -3.21 4.35 30.13
CA LYS A 204 -3.86 3.04 30.06
C LYS A 204 -4.91 2.85 31.16
N PHE A 205 -4.63 3.33 32.36
CA PHE A 205 -5.60 3.35 33.46
C PHE A 205 -6.84 4.17 33.10
N TYR A 206 -6.67 5.45 32.74
CA TYR A 206 -7.82 6.32 32.42
C TYR A 206 -8.57 5.88 31.16
N SER A 207 -7.88 5.39 30.13
CA SER A 207 -8.51 4.85 28.92
C SER A 207 -9.42 3.67 29.26
N PHE A 208 -8.94 2.73 30.09
CA PHE A 208 -9.77 1.62 30.54
C PHE A 208 -11.02 2.09 31.28
N TRP A 209 -10.88 3.06 32.19
CA TRP A 209 -11.99 3.52 33.02
C TRP A 209 -12.97 4.45 32.29
N TYR A 210 -12.54 5.18 31.25
CA TYR A 210 -13.43 5.91 30.34
C TYR A 210 -14.21 4.97 29.42
N GLU A 211 -13.61 3.84 29.04
CA GLU A 211 -14.23 2.75 28.27
C GLU A 211 -14.78 1.63 29.18
N PHE A 212 -15.05 1.94 30.45
CA PHE A 212 -15.49 0.95 31.42
C PHE A 212 -16.85 0.38 31.01
N ASP A 213 -16.90 -0.94 30.84
CA ASP A 213 -18.15 -1.67 30.64
C ASP A 213 -18.44 -2.53 31.88
N SER A 214 -19.68 -2.43 32.34
CA SER A 214 -20.13 -3.05 33.58
C SER A 214 -21.07 -4.20 33.27
N TRP A 215 -20.78 -5.37 33.86
CA TRP A 215 -21.68 -6.51 33.80
C TRP A 215 -22.94 -6.34 34.67
N ARG A 216 -23.00 -5.30 35.53
CA ARG A 216 -24.19 -5.04 36.38
C ARG A 216 -25.45 -4.99 35.53
N GLU A 217 -26.43 -5.78 35.93
CA GLU A 217 -27.76 -5.81 35.33
C GLU A 217 -28.83 -5.65 36.42
N PHE A 218 -29.86 -4.85 36.14
CA PHE A 218 -30.84 -4.44 37.16
C PHE A 218 -32.17 -5.21 37.03
N SER A 219 -32.14 -6.42 36.47
CA SER A 219 -33.34 -7.26 36.25
C SER A 219 -33.98 -7.77 37.53
N TYR A 220 -33.23 -7.84 38.64
CA TYR A 220 -33.79 -8.19 39.94
C TYR A 220 -34.77 -7.12 40.47
N LEU A 221 -34.62 -5.86 40.03
CA LEU A 221 -35.47 -4.72 40.42
C LEU A 221 -36.70 -4.54 39.52
N ASP A 222 -36.97 -5.49 38.61
CA ASP A 222 -38.17 -5.47 37.79
C ASP A 222 -39.43 -5.52 38.70
N GLU A 223 -40.29 -4.49 38.59
CA GLU A 223 -41.49 -4.32 39.43
C GLU A 223 -42.50 -5.46 39.18
N GLU A 224 -42.73 -5.79 37.91
CA GLU A 224 -43.67 -6.85 37.50
C GLU A 224 -42.94 -8.02 36.83
N GLU A 225 -43.27 -9.23 37.24
CA GLU A 225 -42.77 -10.44 36.60
C GLU A 225 -43.50 -10.67 35.29
N LYS A 226 -42.74 -10.79 34.20
CA LYS A 226 -43.26 -11.05 32.86
C LYS A 226 -44.25 -12.22 32.80
N GLU A 227 -44.06 -13.26 33.61
CA GLU A 227 -44.93 -14.45 33.56
C GLU A 227 -46.31 -14.24 34.22
N LYS A 228 -46.52 -13.13 34.95
CA LYS A 228 -47.83 -12.78 35.53
C LYS A 228 -48.83 -12.19 34.52
N GLY A 229 -48.37 -11.81 33.32
CA GLY A 229 -49.25 -11.31 32.26
C GLY A 229 -50.20 -12.41 31.76
N SER A 230 -51.49 -12.10 31.75
CA SER A 230 -52.58 -13.00 31.35
C SER A 230 -52.55 -13.32 29.85
N ASP A 231 -52.17 -12.33 29.03
CA ASP A 231 -52.06 -12.48 27.58
C ASP A 231 -50.68 -12.10 27.02
N ARG A 232 -50.45 -12.41 25.73
CA ARG A 232 -49.16 -12.17 25.08
C ARG A 232 -48.80 -10.68 24.97
N GLU A 233 -49.80 -9.80 24.88
CA GLU A 233 -49.58 -8.36 24.72
C GLU A 233 -49.20 -7.72 26.05
N GLU A 234 -49.85 -8.12 27.13
CA GLU A 234 -49.54 -7.77 28.51
C GLU A 234 -48.12 -8.22 28.88
N ARG A 235 -47.72 -9.46 28.59
CA ARG A 235 -46.34 -9.92 28.81
C ARG A 235 -45.30 -9.10 28.02
N ARG A 236 -45.64 -8.65 26.81
CA ARG A 236 -44.77 -7.78 26.01
C ARG A 236 -44.71 -6.37 26.57
N TRP A 237 -45.82 -5.87 27.09
CA TRP A 237 -45.90 -4.55 27.71
C TRP A 237 -45.11 -4.49 29.01
N ILE A 238 -45.25 -5.51 29.88
CA ILE A 238 -44.47 -5.67 31.12
C ILE A 238 -42.97 -5.70 30.82
N GLU A 239 -42.52 -6.56 29.89
CA GLU A 239 -41.11 -6.64 29.51
C GLU A 239 -40.60 -5.32 28.92
N LYS A 240 -41.45 -4.57 28.20
CA LYS A 240 -41.10 -3.26 27.66
C LYS A 240 -40.89 -2.23 28.79
N GLN A 241 -41.75 -2.19 29.80
CA GLN A 241 -41.59 -1.31 30.96
C GLN A 241 -40.33 -1.65 31.75
N ASN A 242 -40.15 -2.94 32.08
CA ASN A 242 -38.97 -3.42 32.79
C ASN A 242 -37.67 -3.09 32.03
N LYS A 243 -37.66 -3.30 30.70
CA LYS A 243 -36.50 -2.94 29.87
C LYS A 243 -36.16 -1.45 29.94
N VAL A 244 -37.16 -0.58 29.97
CA VAL A 244 -36.96 0.88 30.12
C VAL A 244 -36.42 1.22 31.50
N ALA A 245 -36.95 0.62 32.56
CA ALA A 245 -36.46 0.80 33.93
C ALA A 245 -34.99 0.35 34.09
N ARG A 246 -34.65 -0.85 33.60
CA ARG A 246 -33.26 -1.36 33.59
C ARG A 246 -32.30 -0.46 32.81
N ALA A 247 -32.75 0.06 31.66
CA ALA A 247 -31.95 0.98 30.86
C ALA A 247 -31.69 2.32 31.58
N LYS A 248 -32.67 2.82 32.35
CA LYS A 248 -32.51 4.01 33.19
C LYS A 248 -31.46 3.79 34.27
N LEU A 249 -31.56 2.69 35.03
CA LEU A 249 -30.61 2.36 36.10
C LEU A 249 -29.19 2.12 35.56
N LYS A 250 -29.04 1.40 34.44
CA LYS A 250 -27.72 1.22 33.79
C LYS A 250 -27.13 2.55 33.31
N LYS A 251 -27.96 3.50 32.85
CA LYS A 251 -27.51 4.84 32.48
C LYS A 251 -27.05 5.65 33.69
N GLU A 252 -27.77 5.59 34.81
CA GLU A 252 -27.42 6.25 36.06
C GLU A 252 -26.10 5.70 36.63
N GLU A 253 -25.91 4.38 36.62
CA GLU A 253 -24.67 3.74 37.04
C GLU A 253 -23.47 4.15 36.18
N MET A 254 -23.61 4.17 34.86
CA MET A 254 -22.54 4.63 33.97
C MET A 254 -22.25 6.12 34.11
N ALA A 255 -23.25 6.94 34.44
CA ALA A 255 -23.05 8.34 34.77
C ALA A 255 -22.27 8.49 36.10
N ARG A 256 -22.56 7.65 37.10
CA ARG A 256 -21.84 7.61 38.39
C ARG A 256 -20.37 7.23 38.22
N ILE A 257 -20.08 6.16 37.47
CA ILE A 257 -18.70 5.75 37.17
C ILE A 257 -17.96 6.84 36.39
N ARG A 258 -18.57 7.45 35.37
CA ARG A 258 -17.95 8.58 34.65
C ARG A 258 -17.65 9.75 35.59
N SER A 259 -18.56 10.08 36.50
CA SER A 259 -18.35 11.14 37.48
C SER A 259 -17.17 10.83 38.41
N LEU A 260 -17.00 9.57 38.83
CA LEU A 260 -15.83 9.11 39.60
C LEU A 260 -14.53 9.31 38.80
N VAL A 261 -14.51 8.89 37.53
CA VAL A 261 -13.33 8.99 36.65
C VAL A 261 -12.98 10.44 36.37
N ASP A 262 -13.96 11.29 36.08
CA ASP A 262 -13.77 12.72 35.82
C ASP A 262 -13.24 13.44 37.07
N LEU A 263 -13.81 13.13 38.24
CA LEU A 263 -13.34 13.66 39.51
C LEU A 263 -11.90 13.23 39.80
N ALA A 264 -11.55 11.98 39.51
CA ALA A 264 -10.18 11.49 39.64
C ALA A 264 -9.24 12.19 38.66
N TYR A 265 -9.60 12.28 37.38
CA TYR A 265 -8.78 12.90 36.33
C TYR A 265 -8.51 14.39 36.60
N ALA A 266 -9.48 15.10 37.17
CA ALA A 266 -9.33 16.49 37.57
C ALA A 266 -8.32 16.67 38.73
N ASN A 267 -8.31 15.73 39.69
CA ASN A 267 -7.51 15.81 40.92
C ASN A 267 -6.20 15.00 40.88
N ASP A 268 -5.90 14.26 39.81
CA ASP A 268 -4.66 13.46 39.69
C ASP A 268 -3.42 14.36 39.53
N PRO A 269 -2.47 14.35 40.48
CA PRO A 269 -1.26 15.16 40.43
C PRO A 269 -0.38 14.88 39.20
N ARG A 270 -0.37 13.63 38.72
CA ARG A 270 0.44 13.20 37.57
C ARG A 270 -0.10 13.79 36.27
N ILE A 271 -1.42 13.82 36.12
CA ILE A 271 -2.09 14.45 34.97
C ILE A 271 -1.80 15.96 34.96
N GLN A 272 -1.81 16.62 36.11
CA GLN A 272 -1.43 18.04 36.20
C GLN A 272 0.03 18.25 35.80
N ARG A 273 0.95 17.38 36.25
CA ARG A 273 2.35 17.40 35.83
C ARG A 273 2.50 17.20 34.32
N PHE A 274 1.83 16.21 33.72
CA PHE A 274 1.87 15.99 32.27
C PHE A 274 1.32 17.17 31.47
N LYS A 275 0.20 17.76 31.92
CA LYS A 275 -0.36 18.98 31.33
C LYS A 275 0.61 20.15 31.39
N GLN A 276 1.35 20.29 32.50
CA GLN A 276 2.36 21.33 32.66
C GLN A 276 3.58 21.09 31.76
N GLU A 277 4.12 19.88 31.74
CA GLU A 277 5.20 19.47 30.83
C GLU A 277 4.84 19.71 29.35
N ASP A 278 3.61 19.40 28.95
CA ASP A 278 3.15 19.59 27.58
C ASP A 278 2.96 21.08 27.24
N LYS A 279 2.50 21.89 28.21
CA LYS A 279 2.46 23.36 28.07
C LYS A 279 3.87 23.93 27.94
N ASP A 280 4.82 23.47 28.74
CA ASP A 280 6.20 23.95 28.75
C ASP A 280 6.93 23.53 27.47
N LYS A 281 6.73 22.30 26.97
CA LYS A 281 7.22 21.86 25.66
C LYS A 281 6.64 22.69 24.52
N LYS A 282 5.34 22.99 24.54
CA LYS A 282 4.70 23.85 23.53
C LYS A 282 5.22 25.29 23.59
N LEU A 283 5.42 25.84 24.77
CA LEU A 283 5.98 27.19 24.96
C LEU A 283 7.44 27.25 24.52
N ALA A 284 8.25 26.23 24.85
CA ALA A 284 9.64 26.11 24.41
C ALA A 284 9.74 25.98 22.88
N ALA A 285 8.89 25.16 22.26
CA ALA A 285 8.83 25.05 20.80
C ALA A 285 8.39 26.35 20.13
N LYS A 286 7.46 27.11 20.74
CA LYS A 286 7.02 28.42 20.24
C LYS A 286 8.15 29.46 20.35
N ARG A 287 8.87 29.50 21.48
CA ARG A 287 10.03 30.38 21.69
C ARG A 287 11.16 30.03 20.71
N ALA A 288 11.53 28.75 20.59
CA ALA A 288 12.55 28.30 19.64
C ALA A 288 12.20 28.66 18.18
N ARG A 289 10.92 28.59 17.79
CA ARG A 289 10.46 29.05 16.47
C ARG A 289 10.55 30.56 16.31
N GLN A 290 10.18 31.33 17.33
CA GLN A 290 10.31 32.80 17.31
C GLN A 290 11.76 33.24 17.24
N ASP A 291 12.65 32.61 18.02
CA ASP A 291 14.08 32.89 18.04
C ASP A 291 14.74 32.51 16.71
N ALA A 292 14.36 31.37 16.11
CA ALA A 292 14.85 30.97 14.79
C ALA A 292 14.38 31.93 13.67
N VAL A 293 13.16 32.48 13.77
CA VAL A 293 12.67 33.48 12.82
C VAL A 293 13.37 34.82 13.01
N GLN A 294 13.62 35.26 14.26
CA GLN A 294 14.37 36.48 14.53
C GLN A 294 15.83 36.36 14.11
N ALA A 295 16.48 35.22 14.34
CA ALA A 295 17.85 34.96 13.89
C ALA A 295 17.98 35.03 12.36
N LYS A 296 17.05 34.40 11.63
CA LYS A 296 17.01 34.50 10.16
C LYS A 296 16.78 35.92 9.67
N LYS A 297 15.88 36.68 10.30
CA LYS A 297 15.60 38.07 9.91
C LYS A 297 16.81 38.98 10.18
N ALA A 298 17.52 38.77 11.29
CA ALA A 298 18.74 39.51 11.61
C ALA A 298 19.89 39.17 10.64
N GLU A 299 20.02 37.91 10.24
CA GLU A 299 20.99 37.46 9.23
C GLU A 299 20.67 38.05 7.84
N GLU A 300 19.41 38.04 7.42
CA GLU A 300 18.96 38.68 6.18
C GLU A 300 19.21 40.19 6.18
N GLU A 301 18.91 40.91 7.27
CA GLU A 301 19.18 42.34 7.38
C GLU A 301 20.68 42.68 7.33
N ARG A 302 21.54 41.82 7.91
CA ARG A 302 23.00 41.95 7.81
C ARG A 302 23.48 41.76 6.38
N ILE A 303 23.03 40.71 5.70
CA ILE A 303 23.38 40.43 4.30
C ILE A 303 22.93 41.58 3.39
N ILE A 304 21.73 42.12 3.60
CA ILE A 304 21.22 43.26 2.83
C ILE A 304 22.07 44.52 3.06
N LYS A 305 22.44 44.83 4.31
CA LYS A 305 23.31 45.99 4.62
C LYS A 305 24.71 45.85 4.02
N GLU A 306 25.32 44.66 4.12
CA GLU A 306 26.64 44.40 3.53
C GLU A 306 26.58 44.49 1.99
N ALA A 307 25.51 43.97 1.36
CA ALA A 307 25.30 44.08 -0.08
C ALA A 307 25.04 45.52 -0.54
N GLN A 308 24.29 46.32 0.23
CA GLN A 308 24.06 47.74 -0.07
C GLN A 308 25.35 48.56 0.01
N LEU A 309 26.18 48.32 1.03
CA LEU A 309 27.47 48.98 1.18
C LEU A 309 28.45 48.59 0.05
N ALA A 310 28.47 47.32 -0.33
CA ALA A 310 29.27 46.85 -1.46
C ALA A 310 28.83 47.48 -2.79
N LYS A 311 27.52 47.63 -3.00
CA LYS A 311 26.97 48.28 -4.20
C LYS A 311 27.30 49.78 -4.25
N GLN A 312 27.18 50.50 -3.14
CA GLN A 312 27.55 51.93 -3.08
C GLN A 312 29.04 52.14 -3.43
N LYS A 313 29.93 51.31 -2.89
CA LYS A 313 31.36 51.37 -3.21
C LYS A 313 31.66 51.06 -4.68
N ALA A 314 30.95 50.11 -5.27
CA ALA A 314 31.10 49.78 -6.69
C ALA A 314 30.60 50.91 -7.61
N ASP A 315 29.46 51.53 -7.28
CA ASP A 315 28.88 52.63 -8.05
C ASP A 315 29.76 53.90 -7.99
N GLU A 316 30.40 54.20 -6.85
CA GLU A 316 31.36 55.30 -6.73
C GLU A 316 32.64 55.06 -7.55
N ALA A 317 33.18 53.83 -7.51
CA ALA A 317 34.37 53.47 -8.28
C ALA A 317 34.15 53.57 -9.80
N GLU A 318 32.97 53.19 -10.29
CA GLU A 318 32.64 53.27 -11.71
C GLU A 318 32.45 54.71 -12.20
N ARG A 319 31.83 55.58 -11.39
CA ARG A 319 31.71 57.01 -11.72
C ARG A 319 33.07 57.68 -11.85
N ALA A 320 34.01 57.37 -10.95
CA ALA A 320 35.37 57.89 -11.01
C ALA A 320 36.12 57.44 -12.28
N ARG A 321 35.94 56.18 -12.72
CA ARG A 321 36.51 55.67 -13.98
C ARG A 321 35.97 56.39 -15.21
N ILE A 322 34.66 56.62 -15.27
CA ILE A 322 34.01 57.28 -16.42
C ILE A 322 34.49 58.74 -16.55
N GLU A 323 34.65 59.45 -15.44
CA GLU A 323 35.11 60.84 -15.43
C GLU A 323 36.58 60.96 -15.88
N ALA A 324 37.46 60.07 -15.40
CA ALA A 324 38.85 59.99 -15.84
C ALA A 324 38.98 59.74 -17.36
N ALA A 325 38.19 58.80 -17.91
CA ALA A 325 38.19 58.49 -19.33
C ALA A 325 37.67 59.65 -20.21
N ARG A 326 36.76 60.49 -19.70
CA ARG A 326 36.26 61.68 -20.42
C ARG A 326 37.31 62.79 -20.49
N ALA A 327 38.05 63.02 -19.41
CA ALA A 327 39.11 64.03 -19.34
C ALA A 327 40.24 63.74 -20.35
N GLU A 328 40.65 62.47 -20.47
CA GLU A 328 41.71 62.05 -21.40
C GLU A 328 41.33 62.30 -22.88
N ARG A 329 40.09 61.97 -23.26
CA ARG A 329 39.60 62.15 -24.65
C ARG A 329 39.53 63.62 -25.08
N GLU A 330 39.16 64.52 -24.18
CA GLU A 330 39.08 65.95 -24.48
C GLU A 330 40.47 66.58 -24.67
N LEU A 331 41.49 66.11 -23.94
CA LEU A 331 42.88 66.54 -24.14
C LEU A 331 43.41 66.13 -25.52
N GLN A 332 43.15 64.88 -25.95
CA GLN A 332 43.59 64.38 -27.27
C GLN A 332 42.98 65.17 -28.43
N LYS A 333 41.69 65.55 -28.34
CA LYS A 333 41.01 66.35 -29.38
C LYS A 333 41.58 67.77 -29.51
N LYS A 334 41.95 68.41 -28.39
CA LYS A 334 42.52 69.76 -28.41
C LYS A 334 43.87 69.78 -29.14
N ASN A 335 44.73 68.80 -28.89
CA ASN A 335 46.03 68.69 -29.58
C ASN A 335 45.85 68.49 -31.09
N LEU A 336 44.97 67.59 -31.53
CA LEU A 336 44.75 67.33 -32.96
C LEU A 336 44.23 68.57 -33.73
N ARG A 337 43.36 69.39 -33.11
CA ARG A 337 42.86 70.63 -33.72
C ARG A 337 43.96 71.66 -33.95
N LYS A 338 44.94 71.73 -33.06
CA LYS A 338 46.07 72.66 -33.15
C LYS A 338 46.95 72.33 -34.37
N GLU A 339 47.34 71.06 -34.53
CA GLU A 339 48.21 70.62 -35.63
C GLU A 339 47.54 70.75 -37.01
N ARG A 340 46.25 70.42 -37.13
CA ARG A 340 45.49 70.61 -38.39
C ARG A 340 45.40 72.06 -38.85
N LYS A 341 45.35 73.01 -37.91
CA LYS A 341 45.35 74.43 -38.24
C LYS A 341 46.71 74.84 -38.81
N SER A 342 47.79 74.41 -38.15
CA SER A 342 49.16 74.72 -38.56
C SER A 342 49.47 74.22 -39.98
N PHE A 343 49.09 72.99 -40.32
CA PHE A 343 49.28 72.44 -41.66
C PHE A 343 48.56 73.23 -42.77
N ARG A 344 47.31 73.66 -42.51
CA ARG A 344 46.52 74.44 -43.47
C ARG A 344 47.11 75.81 -43.74
N ASP A 345 47.55 76.48 -42.68
CA ASP A 345 48.16 77.80 -42.79
C ASP A 345 49.45 77.74 -43.63
N ILE A 346 50.29 76.70 -43.46
CA ILE A 346 51.51 76.48 -44.27
C ILE A 346 51.19 76.22 -45.74
N CYS A 347 50.21 75.36 -46.04
CA CYS A 347 49.85 75.06 -47.43
C CYS A 347 49.29 76.29 -48.14
N LYS A 348 48.45 77.09 -47.45
CA LYS A 348 47.88 78.31 -48.02
C LYS A 348 48.94 79.38 -48.29
N ALA A 349 49.90 79.55 -47.39
CA ALA A 349 51.00 80.50 -47.57
C ALA A 349 51.86 80.17 -48.81
N ASN A 350 51.96 78.89 -49.18
CA ASN A 350 52.74 78.41 -50.33
C ASN A 350 51.87 78.15 -51.59
N ASN A 351 50.72 78.82 -51.70
CA ASN A 351 49.76 78.68 -52.80
C ASN A 351 49.39 77.22 -53.12
N TYR A 352 49.23 76.40 -52.07
CA TYR A 352 48.92 74.97 -52.12
C TYR A 352 49.89 74.14 -52.99
N TYR A 353 51.11 74.66 -53.21
CA TYR A 353 52.16 74.04 -54.03
C TYR A 353 51.71 73.66 -55.46
N ALA A 354 50.72 74.36 -56.02
CA ALA A 354 50.19 74.14 -57.37
C ALA A 354 50.90 74.99 -58.45
N ARG A 355 50.96 74.50 -59.69
CA ARG A 355 51.59 75.17 -60.85
C ARG A 355 50.61 75.88 -61.78
N ASN A 356 49.33 75.49 -61.76
CA ASN A 356 48.26 76.09 -62.54
C ASN A 356 46.93 76.11 -61.76
N ASP A 357 45.93 76.79 -62.30
CA ASP A 357 44.67 77.02 -61.60
C ASP A 357 43.87 75.72 -61.38
N ASP A 358 43.93 74.77 -62.32
CA ASP A 358 43.30 73.45 -62.17
C ASP A 358 43.95 72.61 -61.05
N GLU A 359 45.29 72.64 -60.93
CA GLU A 359 46.02 71.91 -59.87
C GLU A 359 45.80 72.56 -58.49
N THR A 360 45.55 73.87 -58.44
CA THR A 360 45.27 74.59 -57.19
C THR A 360 43.99 74.08 -56.54
N VAL A 361 42.92 73.92 -57.33
CA VAL A 361 41.65 73.38 -56.84
C VAL A 361 41.82 71.93 -56.34
N SER A 362 42.60 71.11 -57.07
CA SER A 362 42.89 69.72 -56.68
C SER A 362 43.68 69.63 -55.37
N HIS A 363 44.76 70.41 -55.24
CA HIS A 363 45.60 70.42 -54.06
C HIS A 363 44.88 70.98 -52.83
N MET A 364 44.05 72.02 -52.98
CA MET A 364 43.21 72.53 -51.90
C MET A 364 42.30 71.44 -51.31
N ALA A 365 41.65 70.65 -52.18
CA ALA A 365 40.83 69.52 -51.74
C ALA A 365 41.68 68.44 -51.03
N ALA A 366 42.89 68.19 -51.51
CA ALA A 366 43.78 67.21 -50.91
C ALA A 366 44.37 67.65 -49.56
N VAL A 367 44.58 68.95 -49.31
CA VAL A 367 45.01 69.47 -48.00
C VAL A 367 44.00 69.15 -46.91
N GLU A 368 42.70 69.36 -47.19
CA GLU A 368 41.64 69.02 -46.24
C GLU A 368 41.59 67.50 -46.02
N LYS A 369 41.78 66.72 -47.08
CA LYS A 369 41.85 65.25 -47.00
C LYS A 369 43.00 64.77 -46.10
N ILE A 370 44.20 65.34 -46.23
CA ILE A 370 45.36 65.01 -45.40
C ILE A 370 45.09 65.38 -43.93
N CYS A 371 44.49 66.55 -43.68
CA CYS A 371 44.10 66.98 -42.34
C CYS A 371 43.14 65.99 -41.67
N GLU A 372 42.19 65.45 -42.42
CA GLU A 372 41.20 64.50 -41.91
C GLU A 372 41.83 63.15 -41.55
N MET A 373 42.77 62.66 -42.36
CA MET A 373 43.32 61.30 -42.24
C MET A 373 44.46 61.15 -41.23
N LEU A 374 45.34 62.14 -41.09
CA LEU A 374 46.52 62.03 -40.24
C LEU A 374 46.20 62.35 -38.76
N LYS A 375 46.86 61.63 -37.84
CA LYS A 375 46.82 61.91 -36.40
C LYS A 375 47.77 63.06 -36.05
N ALA A 376 47.65 63.60 -34.83
CA ALA A 376 48.39 64.78 -34.40
C ALA A 376 49.91 64.62 -34.58
N VAL A 377 50.47 63.45 -34.23
CA VAL A 377 51.90 63.16 -34.38
C VAL A 377 52.31 63.09 -35.86
N GLU A 378 51.53 62.41 -36.70
CA GLU A 378 51.82 62.28 -38.14
C GLU A 378 51.70 63.62 -38.87
N LEU A 379 50.74 64.48 -38.48
CA LEU A 379 50.62 65.85 -38.99
C LEU A 379 51.81 66.71 -38.59
N GLN A 380 52.28 66.55 -37.35
CA GLN A 380 53.45 67.26 -36.86
C GLN A 380 54.72 66.87 -37.62
N ASP A 381 54.90 65.57 -37.89
CA ASP A 381 56.01 65.07 -38.70
C ASP A 381 55.94 65.57 -40.16
N LEU A 382 54.73 65.58 -40.75
CA LEU A 382 54.54 66.09 -42.11
C LEU A 382 54.78 67.61 -42.23
N ILE A 383 54.34 68.39 -41.24
CA ILE A 383 54.62 69.83 -41.18
C ILE A 383 56.14 70.06 -41.21
N LYS A 384 56.88 69.28 -40.42
CA LYS A 384 58.35 69.36 -40.38
C LYS A 384 59.01 68.96 -41.70
N ASP A 385 58.49 67.93 -42.37
CA ASP A 385 58.96 67.52 -43.70
C ASP A 385 58.66 68.58 -44.78
N LEU A 386 57.53 69.28 -44.70
CA LEU A 386 57.17 70.37 -45.61
C LEU A 386 58.09 71.58 -45.49
N GLU A 387 58.52 71.91 -44.27
CA GLU A 387 59.49 73.01 -44.04
C GLU A 387 60.86 72.71 -44.67
N SER A 388 61.25 71.43 -44.80
CA SER A 388 62.55 71.04 -45.35
C SER A 388 62.55 70.72 -46.85
N LYS A 389 61.51 70.03 -47.35
CA LYS A 389 61.46 69.48 -48.73
C LYS A 389 60.38 70.14 -49.61
N GLY A 390 59.54 71.02 -49.04
CA GLY A 390 58.54 71.80 -49.77
C GLY A 390 57.57 70.95 -50.61
N ARG A 391 57.45 71.29 -51.91
CA ARG A 391 56.49 70.66 -52.84
C ARG A 391 56.70 69.14 -52.97
N GLU A 392 57.92 68.63 -52.86
CA GLU A 392 58.18 67.21 -53.02
C GLU A 392 57.61 66.39 -51.86
N ALA A 393 57.73 66.89 -50.62
CA ALA A 393 57.06 66.31 -49.46
C ALA A 393 55.54 66.43 -49.55
N PHE A 394 55.02 67.53 -50.10
CA PHE A 394 53.58 67.70 -50.31
C PHE A 394 53.01 66.68 -51.30
N VAL A 395 53.65 66.51 -52.46
CA VAL A 395 53.21 65.55 -53.49
C VAL A 395 53.39 64.10 -53.03
N LYS A 396 54.44 63.81 -52.25
CA LYS A 396 54.60 62.50 -51.59
C LYS A 396 53.48 62.24 -50.58
N ALA A 397 53.16 63.23 -49.74
CA ALA A 397 52.05 63.11 -48.81
C ALA A 397 50.69 62.99 -49.52
N LEU A 398 50.53 63.62 -50.69
CA LEU A 398 49.35 63.50 -51.55
C LEU A 398 49.17 62.06 -52.05
N THR A 399 50.23 61.50 -52.64
CA THR A 399 50.24 60.13 -53.17
C THR A 399 50.08 59.09 -52.06
N GLU A 400 50.81 59.23 -50.95
CA GLU A 400 50.65 58.35 -49.78
C GLU A 400 49.26 58.48 -49.17
N SER A 401 48.68 59.67 -49.13
CA SER A 401 47.32 59.90 -48.64
C SER A 401 46.25 59.35 -49.58
N ASP A 402 46.49 59.37 -50.89
CA ASP A 402 45.62 58.74 -51.88
C ASP A 402 45.70 57.21 -51.80
N GLU A 403 46.90 56.64 -51.64
CA GLU A 403 47.09 55.22 -51.38
C GLU A 403 46.46 54.79 -50.04
N LYS A 404 46.63 55.59 -48.97
CA LYS A 404 46.01 55.35 -47.66
C LYS A 404 44.49 55.49 -47.74
N LEU A 405 43.96 56.39 -48.58
CA LEU A 405 42.52 56.49 -48.84
C LEU A 405 42.00 55.35 -49.73
N GLU A 406 42.78 54.82 -50.68
CA GLU A 406 42.41 53.63 -51.44
C GLU A 406 42.48 52.37 -50.57
N ALA A 407 43.43 52.31 -49.64
CA ALA A 407 43.50 51.29 -48.60
C ALA A 407 42.34 51.44 -47.60
N GLU A 408 41.99 52.66 -47.18
CA GLU A 408 40.79 52.94 -46.38
C GLU A 408 39.50 52.72 -47.16
N ARG A 409 39.44 52.90 -48.49
CA ARG A 409 38.29 52.57 -49.35
C ARG A 409 38.13 51.06 -49.47
N ARG A 410 39.24 50.31 -49.60
CA ARG A 410 39.24 48.84 -49.52
C ARG A 410 38.84 48.36 -48.13
N ALA A 411 39.36 48.99 -47.07
CA ALA A 411 38.97 48.74 -45.69
C ALA A 411 37.56 49.25 -45.37
N LEU A 412 37.01 50.24 -46.09
CA LEU A 412 35.62 50.72 -46.03
C LEU A 412 34.70 49.81 -46.82
N PHE A 413 35.16 49.11 -47.84
CA PHE A 413 34.42 48.03 -48.50
C PHE A 413 34.36 46.79 -47.61
N GLU A 414 35.45 46.46 -46.93
CA GLU A 414 35.47 45.44 -45.88
C GLU A 414 34.67 45.89 -44.64
N ASN A 415 34.77 47.16 -44.24
CA ASN A 415 33.98 47.73 -43.14
C ASN A 415 32.53 47.99 -43.53
N LYS A 416 32.13 48.10 -44.81
CA LYS A 416 30.71 48.11 -45.22
C LYS A 416 30.10 46.72 -45.02
N LYS A 417 30.88 45.65 -45.21
CA LYS A 417 30.50 44.29 -44.80
C LYS A 417 30.45 44.12 -43.27
N VAL A 418 31.21 44.90 -42.50
CA VAL A 418 31.19 44.87 -41.02
C VAL A 418 30.17 45.86 -40.39
N GLU A 419 29.84 46.97 -41.05
CA GLU A 419 28.89 48.01 -40.61
C GLU A 419 27.43 47.64 -40.90
N GLU A 420 27.13 46.84 -41.93
CA GLU A 420 25.83 46.14 -41.99
C GLU A 420 25.65 45.18 -40.81
N HIS A 421 26.75 44.66 -40.26
CA HIS A 421 26.75 43.86 -39.04
C HIS A 421 26.73 44.70 -37.74
N LYS A 422 27.07 46.00 -37.79
CA LYS A 422 27.15 46.89 -36.61
C LYS A 422 26.00 47.89 -36.49
N ALA A 423 25.33 48.24 -37.58
CA ALA A 423 24.03 48.94 -37.55
C ALA A 423 22.92 48.06 -36.92
N LYS A 424 23.04 46.72 -36.99
CA LYS A 424 22.24 45.80 -36.16
C LYS A 424 22.66 45.81 -34.67
N LYS A 425 23.86 46.29 -34.33
CA LYS A 425 24.41 46.28 -32.97
C LYS A 425 24.06 47.54 -32.15
N SER A 426 23.64 48.64 -32.77
CA SER A 426 23.11 49.83 -32.08
C SER A 426 21.61 49.73 -31.78
N ALA A 427 20.84 49.04 -32.63
CA ALA A 427 19.53 48.53 -32.23
C ALA A 427 19.64 47.46 -31.11
N ALA A 428 20.81 46.84 -30.92
CA ALA A 428 21.04 45.80 -29.91
C ALA A 428 21.20 46.28 -28.46
N LEU A 429 21.18 47.59 -28.18
CA LEU A 429 21.07 48.08 -26.79
C LEU A 429 19.62 48.30 -26.33
N LYS A 430 18.66 48.23 -27.25
CA LYS A 430 17.22 48.07 -26.97
C LYS A 430 16.64 46.81 -27.65
N ALA A 431 17.49 45.85 -28.03
CA ALA A 431 17.05 44.55 -28.52
C ALA A 431 17.10 43.51 -27.38
N PRO A 432 16.24 42.47 -27.44
CA PRO A 432 16.27 41.38 -26.48
C PRO A 432 17.68 40.76 -26.42
N ILE A 433 18.14 40.35 -25.23
CA ILE A 433 19.36 39.55 -25.11
C ILE A 433 19.21 38.35 -26.06
N GLU A 434 20.11 38.23 -27.03
CA GLU A 434 20.04 37.18 -28.04
C GLU A 434 20.45 35.87 -27.38
N TRP A 435 19.45 35.03 -27.10
CA TRP A 435 19.65 33.76 -26.44
C TRP A 435 20.45 32.83 -27.34
N SER A 436 21.74 32.61 -27.03
CA SER A 436 22.55 31.63 -27.76
C SER A 436 21.91 30.24 -27.67
N ALA A 437 22.20 29.34 -28.62
CA ALA A 437 21.70 27.96 -28.55
C ALA A 437 22.17 27.27 -27.27
N GLU A 438 23.35 27.64 -26.77
CA GLU A 438 23.89 27.18 -25.50
C GLU A 438 23.13 27.77 -24.31
N MET A 439 22.86 29.08 -24.28
CA MET A 439 22.06 29.72 -23.23
C MET A 439 20.60 29.28 -23.24
N THR A 440 20.04 28.96 -24.41
CA THR A 440 18.70 28.38 -24.55
C THR A 440 18.67 26.94 -24.04
N ARG A 441 19.70 26.12 -24.35
CA ARG A 441 19.86 24.77 -23.76
C ARG A 441 20.05 24.86 -22.25
N LEU A 442 20.83 25.82 -21.77
CA LEU A 442 21.07 26.07 -20.35
C LEU A 442 19.79 26.53 -19.65
N LEU A 443 18.96 27.34 -20.32
CA LEU A 443 17.64 27.77 -19.82
C LEU A 443 16.69 26.59 -19.74
N ILE A 444 16.59 25.77 -20.79
CA ILE A 444 15.75 24.56 -20.79
C ILE A 444 16.21 23.61 -19.67
N LYS A 445 17.53 23.45 -19.51
CA LYS A 445 18.12 22.68 -18.42
C LYS A 445 17.76 23.27 -17.07
N ALA A 446 17.93 24.57 -16.87
CA ALA A 446 17.63 25.27 -15.62
C ALA A 446 16.14 25.24 -15.27
N VAL A 447 15.24 25.42 -16.24
CA VAL A 447 13.78 25.37 -16.05
C VAL A 447 13.30 23.96 -15.71
N ASN A 448 13.93 22.92 -16.26
CA ASN A 448 13.68 21.52 -15.91
C ASN A 448 14.31 21.13 -14.56
N LEU A 449 15.49 21.68 -14.25
CA LEU A 449 16.18 21.46 -12.97
C LEU A 449 15.42 22.12 -11.81
N PHE A 450 14.78 23.27 -12.06
CA PHE A 450 13.98 24.01 -11.10
C PHE A 450 12.51 24.07 -11.54
N PRO A 451 11.68 23.04 -11.23
CA PRO A 451 10.27 22.96 -11.63
C PRO A 451 9.35 23.97 -10.91
N ALA A 452 8.12 24.14 -11.40
CA ALA A 452 7.17 25.15 -10.89
C ALA A 452 6.69 24.85 -9.45
N GLY A 453 6.83 25.82 -8.52
CA GLY A 453 6.32 25.66 -7.14
C GLY A 453 6.67 26.76 -6.12
N THR A 454 7.53 27.73 -6.44
CA THR A 454 7.95 28.80 -5.51
C THR A 454 7.96 30.19 -6.14
N ASN A 455 7.71 31.23 -5.32
CA ASN A 455 7.51 32.62 -5.78
C ASN A 455 8.78 33.32 -6.33
N GLN A 456 9.96 32.71 -6.21
CA GLN A 456 11.26 33.25 -6.69
C GLN A 456 11.93 32.36 -7.75
N ARG A 457 11.18 31.44 -8.37
CA ARG A 457 11.72 30.46 -9.34
C ARG A 457 12.57 31.10 -10.44
N TRP A 458 12.09 32.20 -11.02
CA TRP A 458 12.74 32.81 -12.18
C TRP A 458 13.99 33.61 -11.83
N ASP A 459 14.12 34.07 -10.58
CA ASP A 459 15.36 34.65 -10.04
C ASP A 459 16.44 33.57 -9.87
N VAL A 460 16.06 32.39 -9.36
CA VAL A 460 16.98 31.24 -9.24
C VAL A 460 17.40 30.73 -10.61
N VAL A 461 16.48 30.62 -11.56
CA VAL A 461 16.79 30.21 -12.94
C VAL A 461 17.67 31.26 -13.64
N ALA A 462 17.43 32.56 -13.43
CA ALA A 462 18.27 33.63 -13.95
C ALA A 462 19.67 33.63 -13.33
N ASN A 463 19.79 33.41 -12.02
CA ASN A 463 21.08 33.28 -11.34
C ASN A 463 21.84 32.04 -11.81
N PHE A 464 21.16 30.92 -11.99
CA PHE A 464 21.76 29.70 -12.55
C PHE A 464 22.27 29.94 -13.98
N LEU A 465 21.52 30.65 -14.81
CA LEU A 465 21.97 31.08 -16.14
C LEU A 465 23.15 32.05 -16.07
N ASN A 466 23.18 32.95 -15.10
CA ASN A 466 24.25 33.92 -14.90
C ASN A 466 25.55 33.29 -14.34
N GLN A 467 25.43 32.22 -13.55
CA GLN A 467 26.57 31.49 -13.00
C GLN A 467 27.14 30.46 -13.97
N HIS A 468 26.29 29.82 -14.76
CA HIS A 468 26.69 28.71 -15.63
C HIS A 468 26.68 29.05 -17.11
N GLY A 469 26.20 30.25 -17.49
CA GLY A 469 26.31 30.78 -18.84
C GLY A 469 27.67 31.42 -19.08
N THR A 470 28.23 31.22 -20.26
CA THR A 470 29.42 31.91 -20.75
C THR A 470 29.00 33.24 -21.38
N PHE A 471 29.16 34.33 -20.62
CA PHE A 471 28.85 35.68 -21.10
C PHE A 471 30.09 36.30 -21.71
N THR A 472 29.98 36.81 -22.94
CA THR A 472 31.07 37.55 -23.60
C THR A 472 31.03 39.06 -23.33
N ASP A 473 30.00 39.55 -22.62
CA ASP A 473 29.83 40.93 -22.13
C ASP A 473 29.32 40.93 -20.68
N ASP A 474 29.59 41.98 -19.89
CA ASP A 474 29.24 42.13 -18.44
C ASP A 474 27.72 42.21 -18.11
N ARG A 475 26.84 41.85 -19.05
CA ARG A 475 25.38 41.89 -18.85
C ARG A 475 24.86 40.56 -18.29
N ARG A 476 24.04 40.66 -17.25
CA ARG A 476 23.40 39.51 -16.56
C ARG A 476 21.91 39.44 -16.86
N PHE A 477 21.37 38.23 -17.05
CA PHE A 477 19.93 38.00 -17.23
C PHE A 477 19.16 38.35 -15.95
N ASN A 478 18.01 38.99 -16.08
CA ASN A 478 17.07 39.15 -14.96
C ASN A 478 15.89 38.17 -15.05
N ALA A 479 15.21 37.93 -13.92
CA ALA A 479 14.09 36.99 -13.86
C ALA A 479 12.95 37.27 -14.86
N LYS A 480 12.73 38.55 -15.20
CA LYS A 480 11.67 38.97 -16.13
C LYS A 480 12.00 38.59 -17.58
N GLU A 481 13.27 38.67 -17.98
CA GLU A 481 13.77 38.28 -19.30
C GLU A 481 13.78 36.76 -19.48
N VAL A 482 14.24 36.03 -18.46
CA VAL A 482 14.24 34.57 -18.42
C VAL A 482 12.82 34.00 -18.50
N LEU A 483 11.87 34.58 -17.75
CA LEU A 483 10.47 34.23 -17.80
C LEU A 483 9.85 34.50 -19.18
N ASN A 484 10.13 35.66 -19.77
CA ASN A 484 9.60 36.00 -21.09
C ASN A 484 10.13 35.06 -22.18
N LYS A 485 11.42 34.68 -22.15
CA LYS A 485 11.97 33.72 -23.12
C LYS A 485 11.44 32.30 -22.92
N ALA A 486 11.28 31.86 -21.68
CA ALA A 486 10.71 30.54 -21.41
C ALA A 486 9.26 30.44 -21.90
N LYS A 487 8.47 31.51 -21.80
CA LYS A 487 7.13 31.61 -22.38
C LYS A 487 7.16 31.62 -23.92
N ASP A 488 8.09 32.34 -24.53
CA ASP A 488 8.26 32.42 -25.99
C ASP A 488 8.65 31.07 -26.63
N LEU A 489 9.48 30.27 -25.94
CA LEU A 489 9.82 28.89 -26.30
C LEU A 489 8.65 27.90 -26.14
N GLN A 490 7.67 28.24 -25.30
CA GLN A 490 6.44 27.46 -25.16
C GLN A 490 5.37 27.86 -26.18
N SER A 491 5.41 29.09 -26.74
CA SER A 491 4.41 29.61 -27.67
C SER A 491 4.78 29.54 -29.16
N SER A 492 6.00 29.10 -29.51
CA SER A 492 6.40 28.89 -30.90
C SER A 492 6.29 27.42 -31.31
N ASP A 493 5.57 27.20 -32.41
CA ASP A 493 5.07 25.91 -32.85
C ASP A 493 6.13 24.81 -33.02
N PHE A 494 5.74 23.65 -32.52
CA PHE A 494 6.50 22.43 -32.38
C PHE A 494 6.55 21.67 -33.71
N SER A 495 7.14 22.20 -34.79
CA SER A 495 7.55 21.39 -35.96
C SER A 495 8.42 22.14 -37.00
N LYS A 496 9.74 21.88 -37.00
CA LYS A 496 10.57 21.54 -38.19
C LYS A 496 12.08 21.69 -37.93
N SER A 497 12.82 20.78 -38.54
CA SER A 497 14.25 20.47 -38.43
C SER A 497 15.11 21.35 -39.36
N SER A 498 16.16 22.00 -38.83
CA SER A 498 17.40 22.31 -39.59
C SER A 498 18.52 22.96 -38.74
N LEU A 499 18.21 23.75 -37.71
CA LEU A 499 19.22 24.50 -36.94
C LEU A 499 20.03 23.67 -35.91
N LYS A 500 19.54 22.49 -35.52
CA LYS A 500 20.21 21.63 -34.53
C LYS A 500 21.40 20.85 -35.09
N LYS A 501 21.52 20.74 -36.42
CA LYS A 501 22.57 19.98 -37.10
C LYS A 501 23.83 20.82 -37.35
N ALA A 502 23.68 22.06 -37.82
CA ALA A 502 24.82 22.96 -38.13
C ALA A 502 25.58 23.45 -36.87
N ALA A 503 24.86 23.76 -35.79
CA ALA A 503 25.49 24.25 -34.55
C ALA A 503 26.32 23.20 -33.80
N ASN A 504 26.12 21.92 -34.09
CA ASN A 504 26.90 20.83 -33.51
C ASN A 504 28.15 20.47 -34.36
N GLU A 505 28.22 20.86 -35.64
CA GLU A 505 29.40 20.69 -36.49
C GLU A 505 30.46 21.78 -36.21
N GLU A 506 30.07 23.07 -36.10
CA GLU A 506 31.02 24.16 -35.79
C GLU A 506 31.62 24.10 -34.37
N ALA A 507 30.85 23.62 -33.39
CA ALA A 507 31.32 23.44 -32.01
C ALA A 507 32.35 22.30 -31.89
N PHE A 508 32.36 21.35 -32.84
CA PHE A 508 33.30 20.25 -32.87
C PHE A 508 34.68 20.68 -33.42
N ASP A 509 34.72 21.56 -34.43
CA ASP A 509 35.98 22.00 -35.06
C ASP A 509 36.79 22.99 -34.20
N GLN A 510 36.12 23.79 -33.37
CA GLN A 510 36.80 24.72 -32.46
C GLN A 510 37.53 23.96 -31.33
N PHE A 511 37.01 22.80 -30.91
CA PHE A 511 37.57 21.94 -29.87
C PHE A 511 38.84 21.19 -30.32
N GLU A 512 39.01 20.90 -31.62
CA GLU A 512 40.25 20.29 -32.14
C GLU A 512 41.45 21.25 -32.19
N LYS A 513 41.23 22.57 -32.32
CA LYS A 513 42.31 23.57 -32.38
C LYS A 513 42.92 23.89 -31.02
N ASP A 514 42.12 23.88 -29.95
CA ASP A 514 42.60 24.19 -28.60
C ASP A 514 43.41 23.04 -27.98
N LYS A 515 43.24 21.81 -28.46
CA LYS A 515 44.05 20.65 -28.04
C LYS A 515 45.49 20.67 -28.56
N LYS A 516 45.81 21.52 -29.55
CA LYS A 516 47.16 21.65 -30.16
C LYS A 516 48.09 22.66 -29.45
N LYS A 517 47.64 23.37 -28.41
CA LYS A 517 48.43 24.45 -27.74
C LYS A 517 48.94 24.15 -26.33
N VAL A 518 48.63 23.00 -25.73
CA VAL A 518 49.05 22.67 -24.34
C VAL A 518 50.10 21.54 -24.25
N VAL A 519 50.61 21.03 -25.37
CA VAL A 519 51.81 20.17 -25.38
C VAL A 519 52.96 21.01 -25.91
N ASN A 520 53.60 21.81 -25.05
CA ASN A 520 54.96 22.38 -25.23
C ASN A 520 55.40 23.18 -23.98
N VAL A 521 55.38 22.57 -22.78
CA VAL A 521 56.28 22.97 -21.68
C VAL A 521 56.65 21.72 -20.85
N VAL A 522 57.75 21.09 -21.29
CA VAL A 522 58.82 20.41 -20.53
C VAL A 522 58.45 19.22 -19.61
N ASP A 523 58.80 18.03 -20.13
CA ASP A 523 59.27 16.83 -19.42
C ASP A 523 60.45 17.14 -18.50
N ASP A 524 60.51 16.51 -17.31
CA ASP A 524 61.78 15.97 -16.83
C ASP A 524 61.59 14.72 -15.93
N ASN A 525 62.42 13.72 -16.23
CA ASN A 525 62.54 12.39 -15.62
C ASN A 525 62.97 12.44 -14.14
N SER A 526 62.73 11.43 -13.28
CA SER A 526 63.47 10.15 -13.23
C SER A 526 62.92 9.30 -12.06
N ILE A 527 62.45 8.05 -12.25
CA ILE A 527 63.12 6.73 -12.43
C ILE A 527 63.70 6.08 -11.15
N SER A 528 63.46 4.76 -11.07
CA SER A 528 64.15 3.66 -10.35
C SER A 528 63.52 3.22 -9.02
N LYS A 529 63.41 1.93 -8.67
CA LYS A 529 63.90 0.67 -9.26
C LYS A 529 63.22 -0.53 -8.55
N ASN A 530 63.24 -1.68 -9.21
CA ASN A 530 63.02 -3.02 -8.63
C ASN A 530 64.14 -3.41 -7.63
N ASP A 531 63.86 -4.42 -6.79
CA ASP A 531 64.60 -5.71 -6.66
C ASP A 531 63.91 -6.58 -5.56
N ALA A 532 63.27 -7.73 -5.87
CA ALA A 532 63.80 -9.13 -5.96
C ALA A 532 64.11 -9.76 -4.56
N PRO A 533 64.17 -11.12 -4.34
CA PRO A 533 64.33 -12.21 -5.33
C PRO A 533 63.66 -13.61 -5.04
N LYS A 534 63.61 -14.46 -6.11
CA LYS A 534 63.94 -15.94 -6.23
C LYS A 534 63.19 -17.00 -5.36
N LEU A 535 62.80 -18.22 -5.79
CA LEU A 535 63.29 -19.25 -6.74
C LEU A 535 62.15 -20.26 -7.15
N VAL A 536 62.04 -20.68 -8.44
CA VAL A 536 62.19 -22.07 -9.05
C VAL A 536 61.01 -23.07 -8.86
N ASN A 537 60.50 -23.92 -9.78
CA ASN A 537 60.81 -24.55 -11.11
C ASN A 537 59.43 -24.95 -11.77
N GLY A 538 59.21 -25.28 -13.05
CA GLY A 538 60.05 -25.46 -14.26
C GLY A 538 59.21 -25.89 -15.50
N THR A 539 59.78 -25.63 -16.71
CA THR A 539 59.75 -26.35 -18.03
C THR A 539 58.42 -26.81 -18.69
N THR A 540 58.15 -26.71 -20.01
CA THR A 540 59.01 -26.70 -21.23
C THR A 540 58.27 -26.19 -22.50
N LYS A 541 59.07 -25.72 -23.48
CA LYS A 541 58.91 -25.21 -24.89
C LYS A 541 58.16 -26.13 -25.90
N PRO A 542 58.00 -25.84 -27.24
CA PRO A 542 58.67 -24.86 -28.16
C PRO A 542 57.75 -24.04 -29.14
N LYS A 543 58.11 -22.82 -29.64
CA LYS A 543 59.02 -22.38 -30.77
C LYS A 543 58.36 -22.60 -32.16
N VAL A 544 58.20 -21.64 -33.11
CA VAL A 544 59.21 -21.00 -34.01
C VAL A 544 58.57 -19.94 -34.97
N ASN A 545 59.28 -18.82 -35.18
CA ASN A 545 59.52 -17.87 -36.30
C ASN A 545 58.46 -17.33 -37.30
N GLY A 546 58.63 -16.04 -37.67
CA GLY A 546 58.40 -15.52 -39.03
C GLY A 546 58.06 -14.02 -39.16
N ASP A 547 59.09 -13.20 -39.39
CA ASP A 547 59.23 -11.86 -40.02
C ASP A 547 58.14 -10.76 -40.11
N VAL A 548 58.69 -9.54 -40.06
CA VAL A 548 58.12 -8.19 -39.94
C VAL A 548 57.47 -7.64 -41.21
N LYS A 549 56.34 -6.92 -41.06
CA LYS A 549 56.03 -5.66 -41.80
C LYS A 549 55.21 -4.73 -40.90
N ASP A 550 55.71 -3.51 -40.72
CA ASP A 550 55.18 -2.45 -39.87
C ASP A 550 53.72 -2.06 -40.15
N LYS A 551 52.98 -1.73 -39.08
CA LYS A 551 52.00 -0.63 -39.08
C LYS A 551 51.63 -0.20 -37.66
N GLU A 552 51.76 1.10 -37.46
CA GLU A 552 51.70 1.89 -36.22
C GLU A 552 50.44 1.69 -35.36
N VAL A 553 50.65 1.73 -34.05
CA VAL A 553 49.65 1.67 -32.98
C VAL A 553 49.05 3.08 -32.76
N LYS A 554 47.71 3.20 -32.83
CA LYS A 554 46.96 4.41 -32.44
C LYS A 554 46.45 4.28 -31.00
N GLU A 555 46.74 5.26 -30.16
CA GLU A 555 46.25 5.41 -28.78
C GLU A 555 44.74 5.69 -28.70
N ASP A 556 44.06 5.09 -27.71
CA ASP A 556 42.61 5.22 -27.45
C ASP A 556 42.24 6.59 -26.83
N LYS A 557 41.42 7.40 -27.52
CA LYS A 557 40.86 8.68 -27.02
C LYS A 557 39.71 8.42 -26.02
N PRO A 558 39.68 8.99 -24.80
CA PRO A 558 38.62 8.75 -23.80
C PRO A 558 37.25 9.32 -24.21
N TRP A 559 36.15 8.70 -23.78
CA TRP A 559 34.76 9.09 -24.11
C TRP A 559 34.32 10.32 -23.32
N THR A 560 33.79 11.33 -24.00
CA THR A 560 33.17 12.50 -23.37
C THR A 560 31.71 12.23 -23.01
N LYS A 561 31.17 13.01 -22.07
CA LYS A 561 29.77 12.87 -21.62
C LYS A 561 28.76 13.03 -22.75
N THR A 562 29.00 13.96 -23.67
CA THR A 562 28.13 14.24 -24.82
C THR A 562 28.16 13.10 -25.84
N GLU A 563 29.32 12.51 -26.14
CA GLU A 563 29.44 11.33 -27.02
C GLU A 563 28.71 10.11 -26.42
N GLN A 564 28.78 9.95 -25.09
CA GLN A 564 28.08 8.88 -24.37
C GLN A 564 26.56 9.05 -24.43
N GLU A 565 26.04 10.27 -24.22
CA GLU A 565 24.61 10.58 -24.34
C GLU A 565 24.08 10.34 -25.77
N LEU A 566 24.87 10.71 -26.79
CA LEU A 566 24.56 10.44 -28.19
C LEU A 566 24.59 8.94 -28.51
N LEU A 567 25.55 8.18 -27.96
CA LEU A 567 25.61 6.72 -28.10
C LEU A 567 24.37 6.05 -27.51
N GLU A 568 23.97 6.45 -26.31
CA GLU A 568 22.77 5.91 -25.65
C GLU A 568 21.49 6.24 -26.42
N GLN A 569 21.39 7.46 -26.96
CA GLN A 569 20.26 7.88 -27.79
C GLN A 569 20.23 7.12 -29.12
N ALA A 570 21.37 6.95 -29.79
CA ALA A 570 21.48 6.24 -31.06
C ALA A 570 21.18 4.74 -30.90
N ILE A 571 21.66 4.09 -29.83
CA ILE A 571 21.35 2.69 -29.51
C ILE A 571 19.85 2.48 -29.27
N LYS A 572 19.16 3.43 -28.64
CA LYS A 572 17.70 3.41 -28.44
C LYS A 572 16.93 3.62 -29.74
N THR A 573 17.46 4.46 -30.62
CA THR A 573 16.85 4.82 -31.91
C THR A 573 16.97 3.68 -32.93
N PHE A 574 18.09 2.94 -32.92
CA PHE A 574 18.34 1.83 -33.84
C PHE A 574 18.36 0.48 -33.09
N PRO A 575 17.22 -0.25 -33.04
CA PRO A 575 17.13 -1.57 -32.40
C PRO A 575 17.92 -2.65 -33.16
N VAL A 576 18.11 -3.82 -32.53
CA VAL A 576 18.92 -4.95 -33.03
C VAL A 576 18.51 -5.43 -34.43
N SER A 577 17.22 -5.31 -34.77
CA SER A 577 16.66 -5.68 -36.08
C SER A 577 17.02 -4.74 -37.23
N THR A 578 17.70 -3.63 -36.94
CA THR A 578 18.03 -2.62 -37.97
C THR A 578 19.18 -3.14 -38.84
N PRO A 579 19.01 -3.24 -40.17
CA PRO A 579 20.12 -3.55 -41.06
C PRO A 579 21.15 -2.42 -40.99
N GLU A 580 22.43 -2.81 -40.89
CA GLU A 580 23.58 -1.90 -40.74
C GLU A 580 23.50 -1.01 -39.49
N ARG A 581 22.91 -1.55 -38.41
CA ARG A 581 22.70 -0.87 -37.13
C ARG A 581 23.88 -0.05 -36.64
N TRP A 582 25.07 -0.65 -36.62
CA TRP A 582 26.26 -0.02 -36.04
C TRP A 582 26.83 1.09 -36.92
N ASP A 583 26.58 1.03 -38.22
CA ASP A 583 26.94 2.10 -39.16
C ASP A 583 26.05 3.32 -38.87
N LYS A 584 24.73 3.10 -38.77
CA LYS A 584 23.76 4.15 -38.40
C LYS A 584 23.97 4.74 -37.00
N ILE A 585 24.41 3.92 -36.04
CA ILE A 585 24.76 4.38 -34.69
C ILE A 585 26.02 5.25 -34.74
N ALA A 586 27.04 4.85 -35.50
CA ALA A 586 28.26 5.63 -35.66
C ALA A 586 28.01 6.97 -36.37
N ASP A 587 27.14 6.98 -37.38
CA ASP A 587 26.73 8.21 -38.09
C ASP A 587 26.08 9.26 -37.17
N CYS A 588 25.52 8.83 -36.04
CA CYS A 588 24.90 9.72 -35.04
C CYS A 588 25.91 10.28 -34.02
N ILE A 589 27.16 9.84 -34.03
CA ILE A 589 28.18 10.23 -33.06
C ILE A 589 29.38 10.80 -33.82
N PRO A 590 29.46 12.13 -33.95
CA PRO A 590 30.55 12.75 -34.67
C PRO A 590 31.89 12.36 -34.03
N ASN A 591 32.82 11.86 -34.87
CA ASN A 591 34.22 11.52 -34.53
C ASN A 591 34.46 10.21 -33.77
N ARG A 592 33.47 9.31 -33.75
CA ARG A 592 33.65 7.92 -33.31
C ARG A 592 33.32 6.98 -34.46
N SER A 593 34.24 6.06 -34.76
CA SER A 593 33.99 5.05 -35.78
C SER A 593 32.99 4.01 -35.28
N LYS A 594 32.42 3.23 -36.22
CA LYS A 594 31.68 2.00 -35.91
C LYS A 594 32.40 1.12 -34.89
N LYS A 595 33.72 0.97 -35.04
CA LYS A 595 34.56 0.16 -34.14
C LYS A 595 34.61 0.74 -32.74
N ASP A 596 34.72 2.06 -32.60
CA ASP A 596 34.74 2.74 -31.30
C ASP A 596 33.40 2.63 -30.59
N CYS A 597 32.29 2.83 -31.32
CA CYS A 597 30.93 2.72 -30.78
C CYS A 597 30.63 1.29 -30.32
N MET A 598 31.06 0.28 -31.08
CA MET A 598 30.94 -1.13 -30.70
C MET A 598 31.83 -1.46 -29.49
N LYS A 599 33.07 -0.94 -29.44
CA LYS A 599 33.99 -1.15 -28.31
C LYS A 599 33.43 -0.54 -27.04
N ARG A 600 32.94 0.70 -27.10
CA ARG A 600 32.30 1.37 -25.96
C ARG A 600 31.01 0.68 -25.53
N TYR A 601 30.19 0.24 -26.48
CA TYR A 601 29.02 -0.55 -26.15
C TYR A 601 29.40 -1.84 -25.42
N LYS A 602 30.45 -2.54 -25.88
CA LYS A 602 30.98 -3.71 -25.17
C LYS A 602 31.48 -3.34 -23.77
N GLU A 603 32.24 -2.26 -23.60
CA GLU A 603 32.68 -1.76 -22.28
C GLU A 603 31.50 -1.43 -21.36
N LEU A 604 30.46 -0.77 -21.86
CA LEU A 604 29.25 -0.46 -21.10
C LEU A 604 28.47 -1.72 -20.73
N VAL A 605 28.37 -2.67 -21.65
CA VAL A 605 27.79 -3.99 -21.36
C VAL A 605 28.59 -4.70 -20.29
N GLU A 606 29.93 -4.66 -20.33
CA GLU A 606 30.79 -5.23 -19.30
C GLU A 606 30.70 -4.47 -17.97
N LEU A 607 30.60 -3.14 -17.96
CA LEU A 607 30.39 -2.34 -16.75
C LEU A 607 29.01 -2.59 -16.12
N VAL A 608 27.96 -2.75 -16.94
CA VAL A 608 26.62 -3.13 -16.47
C VAL A 608 26.63 -4.56 -15.96
N LYS A 609 27.33 -5.49 -16.62
CA LYS A 609 27.54 -6.85 -16.12
C LYS A 609 28.32 -6.83 -14.81
N ALA A 610 29.37 -6.03 -14.69
CA ALA A 610 30.17 -5.89 -13.48
C ALA A 610 29.36 -5.28 -12.33
N LYS A 611 28.54 -4.25 -12.59
CA LYS A 611 27.59 -3.71 -11.59
C LYS A 611 26.52 -4.72 -11.18
N LYS A 612 25.95 -5.47 -12.13
CA LYS A 612 25.01 -6.56 -11.84
C LYS A 612 25.67 -7.70 -11.07
N GLN A 613 26.93 -8.02 -11.39
CA GLN A 613 27.74 -8.99 -10.66
C GLN A 613 28.05 -8.48 -9.24
N ALA A 614 28.40 -7.21 -9.07
CA ALA A 614 28.64 -6.59 -7.76
C ALA A 614 27.37 -6.59 -6.90
N ALA A 615 26.22 -6.16 -7.44
CA ALA A 615 24.94 -6.21 -6.73
C ALA A 615 24.50 -7.65 -6.39
N ASN A 616 24.69 -8.61 -7.30
CA ASN A 616 24.48 -10.03 -7.00
C ASN A 616 25.48 -10.56 -5.95
N THR A 617 26.68 -9.98 -5.84
CA THR A 617 27.70 -10.37 -4.85
C THR A 617 27.40 -9.78 -3.48
N GLU A 618 26.87 -8.57 -3.40
CA GLU A 618 26.36 -7.97 -2.17
C GLU A 618 25.13 -8.72 -1.65
N HIS A 619 24.17 -9.06 -2.52
CA HIS A 619 23.01 -9.87 -2.15
C HIS A 619 23.41 -11.25 -1.59
N LYS A 620 24.44 -11.88 -2.15
CA LYS A 620 24.98 -13.16 -1.63
C LYS A 620 25.54 -13.07 -0.19
N LYS A 621 25.85 -11.88 0.31
CA LYS A 621 26.27 -11.68 1.71
C LYS A 621 25.09 -11.71 2.69
N LEU A 622 23.87 -11.49 2.21
CA LEU A 622 22.67 -11.49 3.05
C LEU A 622 22.33 -12.93 3.49
N PRO A 623 21.80 -13.11 4.71
CA PRO A 623 21.26 -14.39 5.11
C PRO A 623 20.07 -14.76 4.22
N PRO A 624 19.87 -16.06 3.90
CA PRO A 624 18.77 -16.47 3.04
C PRO A 624 17.42 -16.08 3.67
N LEU A 625 16.52 -15.47 2.90
CA LEU A 625 15.25 -14.98 3.43
C LEU A 625 14.34 -16.14 3.90
N PHE A 626 14.24 -17.19 3.07
CA PHE A 626 13.46 -18.39 3.32
C PHE A 626 14.38 -19.61 3.45
N GLY A 627 14.04 -20.53 4.34
CA GLY A 627 14.68 -21.86 4.44
C GLY A 627 13.66 -22.88 4.92
N LEU A 628 13.62 -24.06 4.30
CA LEU A 628 12.75 -25.16 4.71
C LEU A 628 13.59 -26.43 4.76
N ASP A 629 13.62 -27.07 5.93
CA ASP A 629 14.19 -28.41 6.11
C ASP A 629 13.27 -29.46 5.45
N ASP A 630 13.78 -30.68 5.27
CA ASP A 630 13.00 -31.76 4.66
C ASP A 630 11.88 -32.22 5.60
N TYR A 631 10.67 -31.72 5.34
CA TYR A 631 9.46 -32.08 6.08
C TYR A 631 9.15 -33.58 6.03
N GLY A 632 9.37 -34.23 4.88
CA GLY A 632 9.06 -35.66 4.72
C GLY A 632 9.93 -36.52 5.64
N SER A 633 11.24 -36.34 5.54
CA SER A 633 12.22 -37.03 6.38
C SER A 633 12.00 -36.76 7.88
N CYS A 634 11.81 -35.49 8.25
CA CYS A 634 11.60 -35.11 9.65
C CYS A 634 10.37 -35.79 10.26
N MET A 635 9.26 -35.85 9.51
CA MET A 635 8.02 -36.45 9.99
C MET A 635 8.04 -37.98 9.97
N GLU A 636 8.90 -38.63 9.18
CA GLU A 636 9.12 -40.07 9.26
C GLU A 636 9.89 -40.46 10.54
N ASN A 637 10.91 -39.69 10.90
CA ASN A 637 11.81 -39.93 12.04
C ASN A 637 11.26 -39.50 13.42
N SER A 638 9.95 -39.37 13.57
CA SER A 638 9.32 -38.88 14.82
C SER A 638 9.76 -37.48 15.26
N GLY A 639 10.13 -36.63 14.31
CA GLY A 639 10.55 -35.26 14.53
C GLY A 639 9.42 -34.29 14.91
N VAL A 640 9.83 -33.11 15.38
CA VAL A 640 8.99 -31.93 15.61
C VAL A 640 9.40 -30.91 14.56
N TYR A 641 8.49 -30.63 13.63
CA TYR A 641 8.73 -29.68 12.55
C TYR A 641 8.07 -28.34 12.89
N CYS A 642 8.84 -27.26 12.88
CA CYS A 642 8.38 -25.94 13.28
C CYS A 642 8.54 -24.90 12.18
N MET A 643 7.46 -24.22 11.82
CA MET A 643 7.51 -22.99 11.06
C MET A 643 7.76 -21.82 12.00
N VAL A 644 8.83 -21.07 11.75
CA VAL A 644 9.26 -19.97 12.61
C VAL A 644 9.61 -18.72 11.82
N ALA A 645 9.55 -17.58 12.50
CA ALA A 645 10.10 -16.32 12.00
C ALA A 645 10.99 -15.66 13.04
N PHE A 646 12.13 -15.15 12.61
CA PHE A 646 13.12 -14.48 13.43
C PHE A 646 13.27 -13.02 13.05
N ASP A 647 13.31 -12.13 14.03
CA ASP A 647 13.75 -10.74 13.83
C ASP A 647 15.26 -10.65 14.12
N LEU A 648 16.01 -10.06 13.20
CA LEU A 648 17.45 -9.87 13.30
C LEU A 648 17.79 -8.56 13.99
N TYR A 649 18.81 -8.58 14.83
CA TYR A 649 19.41 -7.39 15.42
C TYR A 649 20.94 -7.47 15.35
N GLY A 650 21.58 -6.31 15.27
CA GLY A 650 23.04 -6.19 15.24
C GLY A 650 23.50 -4.89 15.87
N GLU A 651 24.76 -4.83 16.26
CA GLU A 651 25.36 -3.59 16.73
C GLU A 651 25.44 -2.54 15.60
N PRO A 652 25.40 -1.24 15.92
CA PRO A 652 25.42 -0.16 14.91
C PRO A 652 26.63 -0.19 13.97
N ASN A 653 27.73 -0.86 14.37
CA ASN A 653 28.97 -0.96 13.59
C ASN A 653 29.05 -2.23 12.72
N ASN A 654 28.06 -3.12 12.76
CA ASN A 654 28.07 -4.32 11.94
C ASN A 654 27.71 -3.97 10.47
N GLU A 655 28.65 -4.22 9.55
CA GLU A 655 28.50 -3.95 8.11
C GLU A 655 27.33 -4.72 7.47
N ILE A 656 27.11 -5.97 7.89
CA ILE A 656 26.04 -6.82 7.36
C ILE A 656 24.68 -6.32 7.85
N TYR A 657 24.57 -5.94 9.13
CA TYR A 657 23.32 -5.39 9.66
C TYR A 657 22.96 -4.05 8.98
N THR A 658 23.96 -3.19 8.74
CA THR A 658 23.77 -1.94 7.99
C THR A 658 23.32 -2.21 6.57
N LEU A 659 23.94 -3.19 5.88
CA LEU A 659 23.52 -3.62 4.55
C LEU A 659 22.08 -4.15 4.54
N ILE A 660 21.68 -4.96 5.53
CA ILE A 660 20.30 -5.44 5.68
C ILE A 660 19.33 -4.26 5.82
N GLN A 661 19.66 -3.27 6.65
CA GLN A 661 18.80 -2.09 6.84
C GLN A 661 18.67 -1.24 5.58
N GLU A 662 19.79 -0.96 4.90
CA GLU A 662 19.79 -0.18 3.66
C GLU A 662 19.03 -0.91 2.55
N TYR A 663 19.27 -2.20 2.36
CA TYR A 663 18.57 -3.01 1.37
C TYR A 663 17.06 -3.08 1.65
N SER A 664 16.69 -3.35 2.91
CA SER A 664 15.28 -3.51 3.33
C SER A 664 14.50 -2.18 3.33
N LYS A 665 15.19 -1.03 3.31
CA LYS A 665 14.56 0.29 3.18
C LYS A 665 13.80 0.46 1.86
N HIS A 666 14.22 -0.25 0.81
CA HIS A 666 13.62 -0.22 -0.53
C HIS A 666 12.39 -1.13 -0.66
N THR A 667 11.36 -0.84 0.12
CA THR A 667 10.16 -1.69 0.30
C THR A 667 9.31 -1.95 -0.95
N LEU A 668 9.46 -1.17 -2.02
CA LEU A 668 8.66 -1.34 -3.25
C LEU A 668 9.17 -2.47 -4.14
N LYS A 669 10.48 -2.75 -4.12
CA LYS A 669 11.13 -3.71 -5.02
C LYS A 669 11.95 -4.78 -4.29
N HIS A 670 12.26 -4.57 -3.02
CA HIS A 670 13.03 -5.51 -2.20
C HIS A 670 12.21 -6.05 -1.02
N PHE A 671 12.51 -7.30 -0.63
CA PHE A 671 11.99 -7.89 0.60
C PHE A 671 12.61 -7.25 1.84
N ASN A 672 11.89 -7.34 2.96
CA ASN A 672 12.46 -6.96 4.25
C ASN A 672 13.31 -8.11 4.82
N TYR A 673 14.64 -7.97 4.80
CA TYR A 673 15.59 -8.94 5.33
C TYR A 673 15.82 -8.82 6.84
N THR A 674 15.21 -7.84 7.53
CA THR A 674 15.27 -7.80 9.00
C THR A 674 14.52 -8.96 9.65
N ARG A 675 13.65 -9.64 8.88
CA ARG A 675 12.89 -10.80 9.34
C ARG A 675 13.16 -12.00 8.42
N LEU A 676 13.51 -13.13 9.01
CA LEU A 676 13.77 -14.38 8.30
C LEU A 676 12.70 -15.41 8.62
N ASP A 677 12.21 -16.13 7.61
CA ASP A 677 11.23 -17.21 7.81
C ASP A 677 11.92 -18.58 7.59
N ARG A 678 11.67 -19.53 8.50
CA ARG A 678 12.26 -20.87 8.47
C ARG A 678 11.23 -21.96 8.75
N GLY A 679 11.43 -23.12 8.14
CA GLY A 679 10.81 -24.38 8.54
C GLY A 679 11.90 -25.31 9.02
N ILE A 680 11.86 -25.71 10.29
CA ILE A 680 12.96 -26.35 10.99
C ILE A 680 12.54 -27.73 11.48
N CYS A 681 13.36 -28.74 11.20
CA CYS A 681 13.30 -30.00 11.93
C CYS A 681 14.15 -29.90 13.19
N VAL A 682 13.53 -29.72 14.35
CA VAL A 682 14.23 -29.35 15.60
C VAL A 682 15.29 -30.37 16.00
N GLN A 683 15.00 -31.66 15.82
CA GLN A 683 15.88 -32.78 16.16
C GLN A 683 17.14 -32.85 15.31
N GLU A 684 17.02 -32.54 14.01
CA GLU A 684 18.12 -32.67 13.05
C GLU A 684 18.95 -31.38 13.03
N THR A 685 18.29 -30.23 12.91
CA THR A 685 18.96 -28.94 12.70
C THR A 685 19.56 -28.37 13.98
N CYS A 686 18.94 -28.58 15.14
CA CYS A 686 19.43 -28.06 16.42
C CYS A 686 20.02 -29.16 17.32
N GLN A 687 20.42 -30.29 16.75
CA GLN A 687 20.91 -31.46 17.48
C GLN A 687 22.09 -31.12 18.41
N ASP A 688 23.05 -30.34 17.92
CA ASP A 688 24.25 -29.99 18.68
C ASP A 688 23.92 -29.07 19.87
N TYR A 689 23.04 -28.09 19.66
CA TYR A 689 22.58 -27.18 20.71
C TYR A 689 21.82 -27.92 21.81
N ILE A 690 20.96 -28.88 21.42
CA ILE A 690 20.21 -29.73 22.35
C ILE A 690 21.17 -30.58 23.20
N LYS A 691 22.15 -31.23 22.57
CA LYS A 691 23.15 -32.07 23.25
C LYS A 691 24.02 -31.27 24.22
N ASN A 692 24.48 -30.08 23.82
CA ASN A 692 25.38 -29.26 24.63
C ASN A 692 24.70 -28.68 25.87
N ASN A 693 23.39 -28.40 25.82
CA ASN A 693 22.65 -27.77 26.92
C ASN A 693 21.76 -28.75 27.71
N GLY A 694 21.64 -30.00 27.28
CA GLY A 694 20.86 -31.04 27.99
C GLY A 694 19.35 -30.72 28.06
N LEU A 695 18.79 -30.11 27.02
CA LEU A 695 17.40 -29.62 27.01
C LEU A 695 16.42 -30.65 26.42
N ASP A 696 15.24 -30.80 27.03
CA ASP A 696 14.14 -31.58 26.47
C ASP A 696 13.39 -30.78 25.40
N ILE A 697 13.21 -31.39 24.22
CA ILE A 697 12.52 -30.82 23.08
C ILE A 697 11.07 -30.51 23.44
N ASP A 698 10.36 -31.42 24.12
CA ASP A 698 8.91 -31.29 24.29
C ASP A 698 8.49 -30.08 25.15
N GLN A 699 9.35 -29.67 26.09
CA GLN A 699 9.13 -28.53 26.99
C GLN A 699 9.80 -27.23 26.52
N ASN A 700 10.93 -27.30 25.80
CA ASN A 700 11.78 -26.14 25.51
C ASN A 700 11.91 -25.80 24.01
N VAL A 701 10.98 -26.23 23.15
CA VAL A 701 11.05 -26.02 21.69
C VAL A 701 11.42 -24.57 21.31
N GLU A 702 10.72 -23.57 21.88
CA GLU A 702 10.95 -22.16 21.53
C GLU A 702 12.35 -21.69 21.93
N LEU A 703 12.80 -22.06 23.13
CA LEU A 703 14.13 -21.72 23.66
C LEU A 703 15.24 -22.38 22.85
N ILE A 704 15.06 -23.66 22.50
CA ILE A 704 16.01 -24.43 21.68
C ILE A 704 16.17 -23.74 20.33
N ILE A 705 15.07 -23.41 19.66
CA ILE A 705 15.08 -22.78 18.34
C ILE A 705 15.74 -21.39 18.41
N GLU A 706 15.37 -20.55 19.38
CA GLU A 706 15.93 -19.21 19.55
C GLU A 706 17.43 -19.26 19.84
N GLY A 707 17.87 -20.12 20.76
CA GLY A 707 19.28 -20.27 21.13
C GLY A 707 20.14 -20.83 19.99
N CYS A 708 19.69 -21.92 19.36
CA CYS A 708 20.34 -22.57 18.21
C CYS A 708 20.56 -21.60 17.04
N PHE A 709 19.55 -20.83 16.67
CA PHE A 709 19.66 -19.87 15.56
C PHE A 709 20.44 -18.61 15.95
N ASN A 710 20.35 -18.16 17.20
CA ASN A 710 21.14 -17.04 17.68
C ASN A 710 22.64 -17.37 17.64
N GLU A 711 23.05 -18.57 18.09
CA GLU A 711 24.45 -19.01 17.96
C GLU A 711 24.89 -19.16 16.50
N THR A 712 24.04 -19.76 15.66
CA THR A 712 24.36 -19.98 14.24
C THR A 712 24.53 -18.66 13.47
N LEU A 713 23.63 -17.70 13.70
CA LEU A 713 23.69 -16.38 13.06
C LEU A 713 24.81 -15.52 13.62
N GLN A 714 25.11 -15.60 14.92
CA GLN A 714 26.26 -14.93 15.51
C GLN A 714 27.57 -15.46 14.93
N GLN A 715 27.73 -16.79 14.82
CA GLN A 715 28.95 -17.39 14.28
C GLN A 715 29.18 -17.08 12.80
N LYS A 716 28.11 -17.08 11.99
CA LYS A 716 28.22 -16.96 10.53
C LYS A 716 28.14 -15.53 10.01
N TYR A 717 27.37 -14.67 10.66
CA TYR A 717 27.06 -13.30 10.20
C TYR A 717 27.30 -12.22 11.28
N ASP A 718 27.70 -12.59 12.49
CA ASP A 718 27.83 -11.68 13.64
C ASP A 718 26.51 -10.94 13.98
N LEU A 719 25.37 -11.61 13.73
CA LEU A 719 24.03 -11.09 13.96
C LEU A 719 23.34 -11.86 15.08
N GLY A 720 22.60 -11.13 15.93
CA GLY A 720 21.68 -11.73 16.88
C GLY A 720 20.30 -11.96 16.26
N SER A 721 19.55 -12.92 16.81
CA SER A 721 18.19 -13.22 16.36
C SER A 721 17.23 -13.41 17.51
N LYS A 722 16.01 -12.92 17.35
CA LYS A 722 14.91 -13.09 18.30
C LYS A 722 13.74 -13.82 17.67
N LEU A 723 13.19 -14.81 18.35
CA LEU A 723 12.04 -15.56 17.87
C LEU A 723 10.77 -14.69 17.96
N GLN A 724 10.05 -14.52 16.84
CA GLN A 724 8.82 -13.72 16.77
C GLN A 724 7.57 -14.59 16.62
N PHE A 725 7.65 -15.65 15.81
CA PHE A 725 6.54 -16.55 15.52
C PHE A 725 7.05 -17.99 15.51
N VAL A 726 6.23 -18.90 16.04
CA VAL A 726 6.50 -20.33 16.06
C VAL A 726 5.17 -21.09 15.96
N SER A 727 5.12 -22.06 15.06
CA SER A 727 4.01 -23.01 14.94
C SER A 727 4.60 -24.38 14.58
N CYS A 728 4.43 -25.34 15.49
CA CYS A 728 5.06 -26.64 15.41
C CYS A 728 4.05 -27.76 15.21
N GLU A 729 4.41 -28.74 14.39
CA GLU A 729 3.68 -29.98 14.15
C GLU A 729 4.51 -31.16 14.66
N ARG A 730 3.88 -32.06 15.42
CA ARG A 730 4.53 -33.26 15.97
C ARG A 730 4.02 -34.51 15.28
N GLN A 731 4.87 -35.52 15.07
CA GLN A 731 4.44 -36.79 14.48
C GLN A 731 3.36 -37.52 15.33
N LYS A 732 3.42 -37.40 16.66
CA LYS A 732 2.41 -37.98 17.56
C LYS A 732 1.00 -37.46 17.25
N ASP A 733 0.88 -36.18 16.92
CA ASP A 733 -0.40 -35.52 16.58
C ASP A 733 -1.00 -36.05 15.26
N LYS A 734 -0.16 -36.55 14.33
CA LYS A 734 -0.61 -37.18 13.07
C LYS A 734 -1.10 -38.61 13.23
N ARG A 735 -0.64 -39.35 14.25
CA ARG A 735 -1.03 -40.75 14.48
C ARG A 735 -2.32 -40.89 15.29
N THR A 736 -2.73 -39.84 16.01
CA THR A 736 -4.08 -39.75 16.57
C THR A 736 -5.11 -39.78 15.43
N GLU A 737 -6.09 -40.69 15.50
CA GLU A 737 -7.19 -40.84 14.54
C GLU A 737 -7.73 -39.47 14.10
N ILE A 738 -8.11 -39.32 12.81
CA ILE A 738 -8.73 -38.09 12.29
C ILE A 738 -9.94 -37.75 13.19
N GLN A 739 -9.75 -36.80 14.10
CA GLN A 739 -10.81 -36.38 15.01
C GLN A 739 -11.75 -35.46 14.25
N LEU A 740 -12.77 -36.07 13.63
CA LEU A 740 -13.88 -35.35 13.04
C LEU A 740 -14.66 -34.68 14.16
N ASP A 741 -14.79 -33.36 14.09
CA ASP A 741 -15.68 -32.64 15.00
C ASP A 741 -17.12 -32.65 14.49
N SER A 742 -18.05 -32.17 15.33
CA SER A 742 -19.47 -32.10 14.97
C SER A 742 -19.73 -31.30 13.68
N THR A 743 -18.92 -30.27 13.39
CA THR A 743 -19.09 -29.45 12.18
C THR A 743 -18.64 -30.18 10.92
N ASP A 744 -17.59 -31.00 11.00
CA ASP A 744 -17.14 -31.86 9.91
C ASP A 744 -18.21 -32.91 9.57
N ILE A 745 -18.79 -33.55 10.59
CA ILE A 745 -19.86 -34.56 10.41
C ILE A 745 -21.08 -33.92 9.75
N ILE A 746 -21.51 -32.73 10.21
CA ILE A 746 -22.62 -32.00 9.59
C ILE A 746 -22.32 -31.72 8.12
N MET A 747 -21.12 -31.27 7.78
CA MET A 747 -20.76 -30.97 6.39
C MET A 747 -20.73 -32.23 5.52
N LEU A 748 -20.22 -33.35 6.04
CA LEU A 748 -20.28 -34.64 5.34
C LEU A 748 -21.72 -35.10 5.08
N LEU A 749 -22.63 -34.92 6.04
CA LEU A 749 -24.05 -35.22 5.86
C LEU A 749 -24.69 -34.31 4.80
N VAL A 750 -24.33 -33.03 4.75
CA VAL A 750 -24.80 -32.09 3.72
C VAL A 750 -24.34 -32.53 2.33
N ILE A 751 -23.05 -32.83 2.16
CA ILE A 751 -22.49 -33.30 0.88
C ILE A 751 -23.12 -34.63 0.48
N GLY A 752 -23.21 -35.59 1.42
CA GLY A 752 -23.86 -36.88 1.20
C GLY A 752 -25.32 -36.75 0.80
N GLY A 753 -26.07 -35.84 1.42
CA GLY A 753 -27.46 -35.52 1.07
C GLY A 753 -27.60 -34.93 -0.34
N ILE A 754 -26.71 -34.01 -0.74
CA ILE A 754 -26.68 -33.47 -2.11
C ILE A 754 -26.41 -34.60 -3.12
N CYS A 755 -25.38 -35.42 -2.87
CA CYS A 755 -25.05 -36.55 -3.74
C CYS A 755 -26.22 -37.55 -3.85
N ALA A 756 -26.89 -37.85 -2.75
CA ALA A 756 -28.04 -38.76 -2.73
C ALA A 756 -29.23 -38.22 -3.53
N ILE A 757 -29.57 -36.93 -3.37
CA ILE A 757 -30.67 -36.29 -4.11
C ILE A 757 -30.36 -36.21 -5.61
N VAL A 758 -29.10 -35.92 -5.98
CA VAL A 758 -28.65 -35.89 -7.38
C VAL A 758 -28.68 -37.28 -8.01
N ALA A 759 -28.21 -38.30 -7.29
CA ALA A 759 -28.29 -39.70 -7.73
C ALA A 759 -29.75 -40.13 -7.93
N TRP A 760 -30.62 -39.81 -6.97
CA TRP A 760 -32.05 -40.11 -7.03
C TRP A 760 -32.75 -39.39 -8.20
N GLY A 761 -32.48 -38.09 -8.38
CA GLY A 761 -33.03 -37.30 -9.49
C GLY A 761 -32.59 -37.81 -10.85
N SER A 762 -31.32 -38.21 -10.98
CA SER A 762 -30.76 -38.79 -12.21
C SER A 762 -31.33 -40.18 -12.51
N TYR A 763 -31.48 -41.02 -11.49
CA TYR A 763 -32.12 -42.33 -11.62
C TYR A 763 -33.59 -42.21 -12.02
N PHE A 764 -34.33 -41.27 -11.41
CA PHE A 764 -35.71 -40.98 -11.75
C PHE A 764 -35.86 -40.55 -13.21
N ASP A 765 -34.98 -39.67 -13.70
CA ASP A 765 -34.96 -39.22 -15.08
C ASP A 765 -34.66 -40.37 -16.07
N PHE A 766 -33.66 -41.21 -15.76
CA PHE A 766 -33.33 -42.39 -16.55
C PHE A 766 -34.50 -43.38 -16.64
N CYS A 767 -35.19 -43.64 -15.52
CA CYS A 767 -36.36 -44.51 -15.50
C CYS A 767 -37.54 -43.93 -16.30
N GLN A 768 -37.74 -42.61 -16.26
CA GLN A 768 -38.81 -41.93 -16.98
C GLN A 768 -38.53 -41.87 -18.48
N ALA A 769 -37.27 -41.67 -18.90
CA ALA A 769 -36.86 -41.73 -20.30
C ALA A 769 -37.19 -43.09 -20.96
N ARG A 770 -37.23 -44.17 -20.16
CA ARG A 770 -37.50 -45.53 -20.61
C ARG A 770 -39.00 -45.88 -20.75
N LYS A 771 -39.92 -45.05 -20.24
CA LYS A 771 -41.35 -45.40 -20.09
C LYS A 771 -42.34 -44.68 -21.03
N THR A 772 -42.01 -43.59 -21.74
CA THR A 772 -43.07 -42.88 -22.53
C THR A 772 -42.56 -41.95 -23.64
N ASP A 773 -43.14 -42.09 -24.84
CA ASP A 773 -42.96 -41.26 -26.06
C ASP A 773 -43.71 -39.92 -26.07
N LYS A 774 -44.48 -39.57 -25.03
CA LYS A 774 -45.21 -38.29 -24.97
C LYS A 774 -44.40 -37.21 -24.24
N ILE A 775 -43.99 -36.19 -24.99
CA ILE A 775 -42.94 -35.22 -24.64
C ILE A 775 -43.46 -33.97 -23.87
N LEU A 776 -44.77 -33.75 -23.71
CA LEU A 776 -45.28 -32.38 -23.44
C LEU A 776 -45.68 -32.01 -21.99
N GLU A 777 -45.65 -32.92 -21.01
CA GLU A 777 -45.89 -32.57 -19.58
C GLU A 777 -44.65 -32.71 -18.68
N LYS A 778 -43.48 -32.95 -19.29
CA LYS A 778 -42.22 -33.47 -18.72
C LYS A 778 -41.41 -32.58 -17.75
N ASP A 779 -41.79 -31.33 -17.49
CA ASP A 779 -40.87 -30.32 -16.91
C ASP A 779 -41.19 -29.84 -15.49
N ARG A 780 -42.12 -30.47 -14.75
CA ARG A 780 -42.59 -29.92 -13.46
C ARG A 780 -42.29 -30.74 -12.20
N HIS A 781 -41.70 -31.93 -12.31
CA HIS A 781 -41.36 -32.70 -11.11
C HIS A 781 -40.07 -32.15 -10.44
N PRO A 782 -40.09 -31.76 -9.15
CA PRO A 782 -38.92 -31.15 -8.49
C PRO A 782 -37.64 -32.00 -8.54
N LEU A 783 -37.76 -33.34 -8.52
CA LEU A 783 -36.60 -34.24 -8.62
C LEU A 783 -35.83 -34.12 -9.95
N LEU A 784 -36.50 -33.72 -11.04
CA LEU A 784 -35.84 -33.58 -12.34
C LEU A 784 -34.89 -32.38 -12.38
N CYS A 785 -35.00 -31.43 -11.44
CA CYS A 785 -34.01 -30.36 -11.25
C CYS A 785 -32.63 -30.90 -10.89
N PHE A 786 -32.57 -32.06 -10.24
CA PHE A 786 -31.34 -32.68 -9.75
C PHE A 786 -30.77 -33.74 -10.71
N SER A 787 -31.33 -33.90 -11.91
CA SER A 787 -30.81 -34.83 -12.92
C SER A 787 -29.48 -34.31 -13.51
N LEU A 788 -28.43 -35.12 -13.39
CA LEU A 788 -27.12 -34.83 -13.98
C LEU A 788 -27.18 -34.72 -15.50
N PHE A 789 -27.91 -35.62 -16.17
CA PHE A 789 -27.98 -35.68 -17.63
C PHE A 789 -28.61 -34.40 -18.20
N ARG A 790 -29.74 -33.94 -17.64
CA ARG A 790 -30.41 -32.71 -18.06
C ARG A 790 -29.57 -31.47 -17.78
N ASN A 791 -28.94 -31.40 -16.62
CA ASN A 791 -28.12 -30.24 -16.26
C ASN A 791 -26.84 -30.17 -17.12
N PHE A 792 -26.27 -31.32 -17.48
CA PHE A 792 -25.15 -31.38 -18.42
C PHE A 792 -25.57 -30.98 -19.83
N GLU A 793 -26.73 -31.43 -20.30
CA GLU A 793 -27.27 -31.00 -21.60
C GLU A 793 -27.53 -29.48 -21.63
N LYS A 794 -28.08 -28.91 -20.55
CA LYS A 794 -28.28 -27.45 -20.39
C LYS A 794 -26.98 -26.65 -20.38
N LEU A 795 -25.88 -27.24 -19.90
CA LEU A 795 -24.55 -26.62 -19.96
C LEU A 795 -24.07 -26.48 -21.42
N LEU A 796 -24.35 -27.48 -22.26
CA LEU A 796 -23.94 -27.51 -23.68
C LEU A 796 -24.86 -26.69 -24.61
N GLN A 797 -26.12 -26.47 -24.19
CA GLN A 797 -27.09 -25.70 -24.97
C GLN A 797 -26.90 -24.19 -24.80
N GLU A 798 -27.19 -23.42 -25.86
CA GLU A 798 -27.34 -21.96 -25.75
C GLU A 798 -28.62 -21.62 -24.96
N ASP A 799 -28.60 -20.54 -24.21
CA ASP A 799 -29.75 -20.13 -23.39
C ASP A 799 -30.93 -19.75 -24.29
N LYS A 800 -32.03 -20.53 -24.21
CA LYS A 800 -33.30 -20.27 -24.90
C LYS A 800 -34.02 -19.11 -24.20
N GLY A 801 -33.59 -17.89 -24.49
CA GLY A 801 -34.07 -16.64 -23.88
C GLY A 801 -34.77 -15.69 -24.86
N ASP A 802 -34.96 -14.45 -24.42
CA ASP A 802 -35.34 -13.34 -25.31
C ASP A 802 -34.26 -13.18 -26.40
N GLU A 803 -34.65 -13.00 -27.66
CA GLU A 803 -33.73 -12.88 -28.80
C GLU A 803 -32.66 -11.80 -28.54
N ARG A 804 -33.05 -10.70 -27.90
CA ARG A 804 -32.14 -9.61 -27.49
C ARG A 804 -31.05 -10.03 -26.49
N LEU A 805 -31.31 -11.04 -25.65
CA LEU A 805 -30.30 -11.61 -24.75
C LEU A 805 -29.36 -12.55 -25.51
N THR A 806 -29.89 -13.25 -26.52
CA THR A 806 -29.07 -14.10 -27.40
C THR A 806 -28.15 -13.30 -28.31
N GLU A 807 -28.40 -12.01 -28.54
CA GLU A 807 -27.47 -11.11 -29.25
C GLU A 807 -26.24 -10.71 -28.42
N LEU A 808 -26.24 -10.97 -27.11
CA LEU A 808 -25.13 -10.63 -26.21
C LEU A 808 -24.05 -11.73 -26.14
N LYS A 809 -23.94 -12.61 -27.16
CA LYS A 809 -23.02 -13.78 -27.13
C LYS A 809 -21.57 -13.38 -26.88
N GLY A 810 -21.13 -12.24 -27.39
CA GLY A 810 -19.78 -11.72 -27.19
C GLY A 810 -19.42 -11.49 -25.71
N LEU A 811 -20.41 -11.29 -24.82
CA LEU A 811 -20.18 -11.17 -23.38
C LEU A 811 -19.70 -12.48 -22.75
N HIS A 812 -19.98 -13.64 -23.37
CA HIS A 812 -19.46 -14.92 -22.87
C HIS A 812 -17.94 -14.96 -22.95
N GLY A 813 -17.37 -14.54 -24.09
CA GLY A 813 -15.92 -14.44 -24.27
C GLY A 813 -15.28 -13.46 -23.31
N ILE A 814 -15.86 -12.26 -23.13
CA ILE A 814 -15.33 -11.26 -22.17
C ILE A 814 -15.30 -11.83 -20.75
N ARG A 815 -16.40 -12.44 -20.31
CA ARG A 815 -16.49 -12.98 -18.95
C ARG A 815 -15.45 -14.07 -18.72
N ALA A 816 -15.35 -15.04 -19.64
CA ALA A 816 -14.39 -16.14 -19.52
C ALA A 816 -12.93 -15.65 -19.52
N PHE A 817 -12.60 -14.70 -20.41
CA PHE A 817 -11.27 -14.11 -20.49
C PHE A 817 -10.90 -13.35 -19.21
N ASN A 818 -11.79 -12.48 -18.71
CA ASN A 818 -11.55 -11.75 -17.46
C ASN A 818 -11.42 -12.69 -16.25
N SER A 819 -12.21 -13.78 -16.19
CA SER A 819 -12.05 -14.79 -15.14
C SER A 819 -10.68 -15.46 -15.19
N GLY A 820 -10.18 -15.83 -16.39
CA GLY A 820 -8.83 -16.38 -16.55
C GLY A 820 -7.73 -15.42 -16.09
N LEU A 821 -7.87 -14.12 -16.37
CA LEU A 821 -6.92 -13.10 -15.90
C LEU A 821 -6.88 -12.96 -14.37
N VAL A 822 -8.03 -13.08 -13.69
CA VAL A 822 -8.06 -13.10 -12.22
C VAL A 822 -7.34 -14.33 -11.66
N VAL A 823 -7.60 -15.51 -12.23
CA VAL A 823 -6.92 -16.74 -11.80
C VAL A 823 -5.41 -16.61 -11.97
N PHE A 824 -4.95 -16.10 -13.12
CA PHE A 824 -3.52 -15.87 -13.36
C PHE A 824 -2.92 -14.90 -12.33
N ALA A 825 -3.62 -13.83 -11.99
CA ALA A 825 -3.17 -12.87 -10.99
C ALA A 825 -3.06 -13.46 -9.58
N HIS A 826 -4.02 -14.29 -9.15
CA HIS A 826 -3.93 -14.98 -7.86
C HIS A 826 -2.81 -16.03 -7.84
N CYS A 827 -2.51 -16.67 -8.98
CA CYS A 827 -1.32 -17.52 -9.10
C CYS A 827 -0.03 -16.72 -8.80
N VAL A 828 0.11 -15.51 -9.37
CA VAL A 828 1.26 -14.62 -9.09
C VAL A 828 1.35 -14.28 -7.61
N PHE A 829 0.21 -13.93 -6.99
CA PHE A 829 0.16 -13.43 -5.63
C PHE A 829 0.49 -14.51 -4.59
N LEU A 830 -0.15 -15.68 -4.71
CA LEU A 830 -0.04 -16.77 -3.76
C LEU A 830 1.27 -17.55 -3.91
N PHE A 831 1.76 -17.74 -5.14
CA PHE A 831 3.03 -18.45 -5.37
C PHE A 831 4.28 -17.57 -5.16
N GLY A 832 4.07 -16.30 -4.75
CA GLY A 832 5.14 -15.39 -4.33
C GLY A 832 5.77 -15.72 -2.96
N LYS A 833 5.20 -16.66 -2.19
CA LYS A 833 5.64 -17.04 -0.84
C LYS A 833 6.62 -18.23 -0.86
N TYR A 834 7.61 -18.24 0.05
CA TYR A 834 8.61 -19.32 0.20
C TYR A 834 9.40 -19.64 -1.09
N ILE A 835 10.04 -18.61 -1.64
CA ILE A 835 10.82 -18.70 -2.88
C ILE A 835 12.27 -19.06 -2.57
N ARG A 836 12.88 -19.90 -3.42
CA ARG A 836 14.27 -20.33 -3.31
C ARG A 836 15.27 -19.20 -3.57
N ASP A 837 15.02 -18.41 -4.61
CA ASP A 837 15.81 -17.22 -4.97
C ASP A 837 14.91 -15.97 -4.91
N PRO A 838 14.85 -15.27 -3.76
CA PRO A 838 14.07 -14.04 -3.63
C PRO A 838 14.48 -12.96 -4.66
N LEU A 839 15.76 -12.91 -5.04
CA LEU A 839 16.28 -11.93 -5.99
C LEU A 839 15.70 -12.13 -7.40
N ALA A 840 15.39 -13.36 -7.78
CA ALA A 840 14.72 -13.64 -9.06
C ALA A 840 13.32 -13.01 -9.12
N LEU A 841 12.55 -13.06 -8.02
CA LEU A 841 11.25 -12.42 -7.93
C LEU A 841 11.38 -10.89 -7.90
N GLU A 842 12.32 -10.36 -7.12
CA GLU A 842 12.56 -8.90 -7.06
C GLU A 842 12.94 -8.32 -8.43
N LYS A 843 13.73 -9.07 -9.22
CA LYS A 843 14.02 -8.72 -10.63
C LYS A 843 12.77 -8.68 -11.50
N PHE A 844 11.69 -9.38 -11.16
CA PHE A 844 10.45 -9.25 -11.90
C PHE A 844 9.83 -7.86 -11.77
N PHE A 845 10.01 -7.18 -10.65
CA PHE A 845 9.56 -5.79 -10.48
C PHE A 845 10.33 -4.77 -11.33
N GLU A 846 11.41 -5.18 -12.01
CA GLU A 846 12.06 -4.38 -13.06
C GLU A 846 11.33 -4.48 -14.41
N TYR A 847 10.58 -5.56 -14.64
CA TYR A 847 9.86 -5.78 -15.89
C TYR A 847 8.48 -5.09 -15.86
N GLN A 848 8.29 -4.16 -16.79
CA GLN A 848 7.01 -3.45 -16.96
C GLN A 848 5.83 -4.42 -17.13
N PHE A 849 6.01 -5.51 -17.87
CA PHE A 849 4.98 -6.54 -18.03
C PHE A 849 4.53 -7.15 -16.70
N PHE A 850 5.46 -7.41 -15.77
CA PHE A 850 5.12 -7.93 -14.46
C PHE A 850 4.40 -6.90 -13.60
N LEU A 851 4.79 -5.61 -13.68
CA LEU A 851 4.08 -4.54 -12.97
C LEU A 851 2.62 -4.37 -13.45
N ILE A 852 2.37 -4.57 -14.76
CA ILE A 852 1.01 -4.64 -15.32
C ILE A 852 0.24 -5.79 -14.67
N LEU A 853 0.86 -6.97 -14.55
CA LEU A 853 0.26 -8.15 -13.93
C LEU A 853 -0.01 -7.99 -12.43
N VAL A 854 0.90 -7.34 -11.70
CA VAL A 854 0.74 -7.06 -10.27
C VAL A 854 -0.30 -5.95 -10.02
N GLY A 855 -0.49 -5.05 -10.98
CA GLY A 855 -1.57 -4.04 -10.99
C GLY A 855 -2.97 -4.57 -11.26
N TYR A 856 -3.16 -5.89 -11.32
CA TYR A 856 -4.42 -6.56 -11.71
C TYR A 856 -5.65 -6.19 -10.87
N SER A 857 -5.49 -5.66 -9.66
CA SER A 857 -6.62 -5.29 -8.78
C SER A 857 -7.62 -4.36 -9.48
N SER A 858 -7.19 -3.64 -10.52
CA SER A 858 -8.05 -2.81 -11.36
C SER A 858 -9.00 -3.61 -12.28
N ILE A 859 -8.68 -4.86 -12.64
CA ILE A 859 -9.47 -5.64 -13.61
C ILE A 859 -10.86 -6.00 -13.07
N VAL A 860 -10.99 -6.16 -11.75
CA VAL A 860 -12.26 -6.49 -11.10
C VAL A 860 -13.34 -5.42 -11.31
N GLN A 861 -12.93 -4.18 -11.65
CA GLN A 861 -13.85 -3.11 -11.99
C GLN A 861 -14.71 -3.42 -13.23
N PHE A 862 -14.21 -4.23 -14.16
CA PHE A 862 -15.00 -4.71 -15.31
C PHE A 862 -16.16 -5.61 -14.87
N PHE A 863 -15.99 -6.43 -13.83
CA PHE A 863 -17.09 -7.27 -13.32
C PHE A 863 -18.19 -6.41 -12.71
N PHE A 864 -17.85 -5.39 -11.91
CA PHE A 864 -18.84 -4.44 -11.39
C PHE A 864 -19.59 -3.71 -12.52
N PHE A 865 -18.89 -3.30 -13.59
CA PHE A 865 -19.51 -2.72 -14.77
C PHE A 865 -20.50 -3.68 -15.43
N LEU A 866 -20.08 -4.93 -15.71
CA LEU A 866 -20.92 -5.96 -16.32
C LEU A 866 -22.14 -6.29 -15.46
N SER A 867 -21.97 -6.33 -14.14
CA SER A 867 -23.07 -6.55 -13.20
C SER A 867 -24.11 -5.44 -13.25
N GLY A 868 -23.70 -4.16 -13.21
CA GLY A 868 -24.61 -3.03 -13.33
C GLY A 868 -25.33 -2.97 -14.68
N PHE A 869 -24.61 -3.27 -15.77
CA PHE A 869 -25.14 -3.37 -17.12
C PHE A 869 -26.20 -4.47 -17.26
N LEU A 870 -25.83 -5.72 -16.95
CA LEU A 870 -26.71 -6.88 -17.11
C LEU A 870 -27.93 -6.79 -16.18
N MET A 871 -27.75 -6.34 -14.94
CA MET A 871 -28.85 -6.15 -14.00
C MET A 871 -29.89 -5.17 -14.56
N THR A 872 -29.45 -4.00 -15.02
CA THR A 872 -30.34 -2.96 -15.55
C THR A 872 -31.00 -3.41 -16.85
N TYR A 873 -30.26 -4.07 -17.74
CA TYR A 873 -30.76 -4.58 -19.01
C TYR A 873 -31.83 -5.68 -18.81
N ILE A 874 -31.56 -6.67 -17.95
CA ILE A 874 -32.48 -7.78 -17.66
C ILE A 874 -33.75 -7.29 -16.95
N LEU A 875 -33.63 -6.34 -16.00
CA LEU A 875 -34.80 -5.78 -15.31
C LEU A 875 -35.74 -5.03 -16.26
N GLN A 876 -35.21 -4.32 -17.26
CA GLN A 876 -36.02 -3.65 -18.28
C GLN A 876 -36.80 -4.65 -19.14
N ILE A 877 -36.12 -5.71 -19.62
CA ILE A 877 -36.79 -6.79 -20.37
C ILE A 877 -37.87 -7.48 -19.53
N ARG A 878 -37.61 -7.68 -18.24
CA ARG A 878 -38.60 -8.27 -17.31
C ARG A 878 -39.81 -7.35 -17.11
N GLU A 879 -39.60 -6.04 -17.07
CA GLU A 879 -40.66 -5.05 -16.91
C GLU A 879 -41.61 -4.99 -18.10
N GLU A 880 -41.11 -5.20 -19.33
CA GLU A 880 -41.97 -5.33 -20.52
C GLU A 880 -42.92 -6.53 -20.41
N LYS A 881 -42.40 -7.68 -19.95
CA LYS A 881 -43.18 -8.93 -19.84
C LYS A 881 -44.11 -8.94 -18.65
N HIS A 882 -43.76 -8.22 -17.58
CA HIS A 882 -44.54 -8.17 -16.35
C HIS A 882 -44.40 -6.79 -15.71
N LYS A 883 -45.52 -6.07 -15.54
CA LYS A 883 -45.53 -4.77 -14.86
C LYS A 883 -45.00 -4.90 -13.43
N MET A 884 -43.75 -4.49 -13.23
CA MET A 884 -43.10 -4.57 -11.92
C MET A 884 -43.50 -3.38 -11.01
N SER A 885 -43.61 -3.65 -9.72
CA SER A 885 -43.92 -2.72 -8.63
C SER A 885 -42.83 -2.74 -7.54
N PHE A 886 -42.85 -1.81 -6.58
CA PHE A 886 -41.90 -1.85 -5.47
C PHE A 886 -41.97 -3.13 -4.62
N ARG A 887 -43.09 -3.86 -4.67
CA ARG A 887 -43.22 -5.18 -4.01
C ARG A 887 -42.32 -6.25 -4.62
N ASP A 888 -41.84 -6.03 -5.85
CA ASP A 888 -40.95 -6.95 -6.55
C ASP A 888 -39.46 -6.71 -6.20
N VAL A 889 -39.14 -5.68 -5.40
CA VAL A 889 -37.76 -5.40 -4.96
C VAL A 889 -37.21 -6.51 -4.06
N PRO A 890 -37.86 -6.89 -2.93
CA PRO A 890 -37.34 -7.97 -2.08
C PRO A 890 -37.21 -9.31 -2.81
N PRO A 891 -38.19 -9.77 -3.62
CA PRO A 891 -38.02 -10.96 -4.45
C PRO A 891 -36.85 -10.85 -5.43
N SER A 892 -36.65 -9.70 -6.08
CA SER A 892 -35.53 -9.50 -7.01
C SER A 892 -34.16 -9.62 -6.33
N ILE A 893 -34.03 -9.10 -5.11
CA ILE A 893 -32.83 -9.26 -4.28
C ILE A 893 -32.66 -10.73 -3.89
N PHE A 894 -33.73 -11.38 -3.42
CA PHE A 894 -33.69 -12.79 -3.03
C PHE A 894 -33.30 -13.70 -4.20
N PHE A 895 -33.77 -13.46 -5.43
CA PHE A 895 -33.36 -14.26 -6.60
C PHE A 895 -31.89 -14.15 -6.89
N ARG A 896 -31.32 -12.94 -6.74
CA ARG A 896 -29.88 -12.76 -6.92
C ARG A 896 -29.10 -13.46 -5.82
N TRP A 897 -29.53 -13.32 -4.57
CA TRP A 897 -28.93 -14.03 -3.43
C TRP A 897 -28.97 -15.55 -3.64
N TRP A 898 -30.16 -16.12 -3.89
CA TRP A 898 -30.35 -17.55 -4.14
C TRP A 898 -29.54 -18.09 -5.32
N ARG A 899 -29.31 -17.27 -6.36
CA ARG A 899 -28.50 -17.68 -7.50
C ARG A 899 -27.03 -17.91 -7.14
N MET A 900 -26.48 -17.13 -6.20
CA MET A 900 -25.04 -17.14 -5.89
C MET A 900 -24.72 -17.92 -4.61
N THR A 901 -25.57 -17.82 -3.60
CA THR A 901 -25.28 -18.31 -2.24
C THR A 901 -25.14 -19.83 -2.12
N PRO A 902 -25.94 -20.70 -2.78
CA PRO A 902 -25.84 -22.15 -2.58
C PRO A 902 -24.43 -22.71 -2.89
N SER A 903 -23.88 -22.38 -4.05
CA SER A 903 -22.53 -22.80 -4.43
C SER A 903 -21.47 -22.18 -3.51
N PHE A 904 -21.63 -20.91 -3.15
CA PHE A 904 -20.70 -20.22 -2.26
C PHE A 904 -20.70 -20.81 -0.84
N ALA A 905 -21.87 -21.16 -0.32
CA ALA A 905 -22.04 -21.76 0.99
C ALA A 905 -21.39 -23.15 1.10
N VAL A 906 -21.48 -23.97 0.04
CA VAL A 906 -20.81 -25.27 0.00
C VAL A 906 -19.29 -25.10 0.02
N VAL A 907 -18.75 -24.17 -0.76
CA VAL A 907 -17.29 -23.91 -0.80
C VAL A 907 -16.79 -23.40 0.55
N ILE A 908 -17.41 -22.36 1.11
CA ILE A 908 -17.03 -21.82 2.43
C ILE A 908 -17.21 -22.87 3.53
N GLY A 909 -18.27 -23.69 3.47
CA GLY A 909 -18.49 -24.80 4.40
C GLY A 909 -17.37 -25.83 4.36
N ILE A 910 -16.90 -26.20 3.17
CA ILE A 910 -15.73 -27.10 3.00
C ILE A 910 -14.48 -26.45 3.59
N MET A 911 -14.23 -25.17 3.30
CA MET A 911 -13.05 -24.44 3.79
C MET A 911 -13.03 -24.29 5.31
N ALA A 912 -14.20 -24.06 5.90
CA ALA A 912 -14.38 -23.99 7.34
C ALA A 912 -14.26 -25.36 8.02
N THR A 913 -14.52 -26.49 7.34
CA THR A 913 -14.61 -27.80 8.01
C THR A 913 -13.60 -28.80 7.46
N LEU A 914 -13.91 -29.40 6.32
CA LEU A 914 -13.20 -30.54 5.74
C LEU A 914 -11.80 -30.19 5.21
N PHE A 915 -11.57 -28.94 4.82
CA PHE A 915 -10.31 -28.54 4.17
C PHE A 915 -9.07 -28.72 5.05
N ARG A 916 -9.20 -28.73 6.39
CA ARG A 916 -8.07 -29.02 7.29
C ARG A 916 -7.53 -30.45 7.16
N HIS A 917 -8.34 -31.37 6.63
CA HIS A 917 -8.04 -32.82 6.57
C HIS A 917 -7.55 -33.30 5.20
N VAL A 918 -7.57 -32.45 4.16
CA VAL A 918 -7.34 -32.92 2.78
C VAL A 918 -5.87 -33.04 2.40
N GLY A 919 -4.94 -32.55 3.22
CA GLY A 919 -3.51 -32.51 2.89
C GLY A 919 -2.62 -32.44 4.12
N SER A 920 -1.32 -32.44 3.87
CA SER A 920 -0.29 -32.19 4.89
C SER A 920 0.96 -31.60 4.24
N GLY A 921 1.77 -30.89 5.02
CA GLY A 921 2.98 -30.21 4.53
C GLY A 921 3.52 -29.24 5.58
N PRO A 922 4.73 -28.69 5.34
CA PRO A 922 5.45 -27.89 6.34
C PRO A 922 4.68 -26.66 6.82
N ILE A 923 3.90 -26.03 5.93
CA ILE A 923 3.10 -24.85 6.27
C ILE A 923 1.62 -25.18 6.48
N TRP A 924 1.21 -26.45 6.42
CA TRP A 924 -0.20 -26.83 6.48
C TRP A 924 -0.87 -26.37 7.78
N LYS A 925 -0.23 -26.62 8.93
CA LYS A 925 -0.74 -26.21 10.23
C LYS A 925 -0.86 -24.68 10.35
N SER A 926 0.23 -23.94 10.12
CA SER A 926 0.28 -22.49 10.33
C SER A 926 -0.50 -21.69 9.28
N TYR A 927 -0.52 -22.14 8.02
CA TYR A 927 -1.18 -21.43 6.92
C TYR A 927 -2.62 -21.90 6.71
N ILE A 928 -2.86 -23.22 6.60
CA ILE A 928 -4.19 -23.75 6.26
C ILE A 928 -5.06 -23.89 7.52
N ILE A 929 -4.59 -24.57 8.56
CA ILE A 929 -5.42 -24.85 9.74
C ILE A 929 -5.61 -23.58 10.58
N GLU A 930 -4.52 -22.98 11.05
CA GLU A 930 -4.52 -21.79 11.92
C GLU A 930 -4.86 -20.50 11.15
N GLY A 931 -4.51 -20.43 9.86
CA GLY A 931 -4.77 -19.28 9.00
C GLY A 931 -6.11 -19.34 8.29
N VAL A 932 -6.27 -20.21 7.29
CA VAL A 932 -7.45 -20.23 6.40
C VAL A 932 -8.69 -20.80 7.09
N THR A 933 -8.62 -22.05 7.57
CA THR A 933 -9.77 -22.78 8.13
C THR A 933 -10.28 -22.15 9.41
N SER A 934 -9.40 -21.73 10.33
CA SER A 934 -9.81 -21.04 11.56
C SER A 934 -10.57 -19.75 11.27
N GLN A 935 -10.08 -18.93 10.33
CA GLN A 935 -10.76 -17.69 9.92
C GLN A 935 -12.11 -17.98 9.27
N CYS A 936 -12.19 -19.00 8.41
CA CYS A 936 -13.47 -19.41 7.83
C CYS A 936 -14.46 -19.92 8.90
N ARG A 937 -14.01 -20.65 9.92
CA ARG A 937 -14.89 -21.09 11.03
C ARG A 937 -15.44 -19.92 11.83
N GLU A 938 -14.64 -18.87 12.01
CA GLU A 938 -15.06 -17.67 12.76
C GLU A 938 -16.02 -16.79 11.94
N TYR A 939 -15.73 -16.63 10.63
CA TYR A 939 -16.38 -15.63 9.78
C TYR A 939 -17.31 -16.18 8.69
N TYR A 940 -17.54 -17.49 8.58
CA TYR A 940 -18.40 -18.06 7.51
C TYR A 940 -19.76 -17.35 7.38
N TRP A 941 -20.39 -16.98 8.49
CA TRP A 941 -21.68 -16.29 8.49
C TRP A 941 -21.61 -14.93 7.78
N ALA A 942 -20.50 -14.20 7.93
CA ALA A 942 -20.29 -12.92 7.27
C ALA A 942 -20.17 -13.06 5.75
N HIS A 943 -19.57 -14.17 5.28
CA HIS A 943 -19.51 -14.53 3.85
C HIS A 943 -20.91 -14.85 3.31
N ILE A 944 -21.71 -15.65 4.01
CA ILE A 944 -23.09 -15.99 3.60
C ILE A 944 -24.00 -14.75 3.49
N PHE A 945 -23.83 -13.80 4.40
CA PHE A 945 -24.56 -12.53 4.39
C PHE A 945 -23.92 -11.44 3.52
N TYR A 946 -22.79 -11.73 2.86
CA TYR A 946 -22.08 -10.78 2.00
C TYR A 946 -21.69 -9.48 2.73
N ILE A 947 -21.25 -9.59 3.99
CA ILE A 947 -20.78 -8.48 4.84
C ILE A 947 -19.34 -8.69 5.32
N ASN A 948 -18.67 -9.71 4.79
CA ASN A 948 -17.29 -10.03 5.12
C ASN A 948 -16.30 -8.91 4.75
N ASN A 949 -16.65 -8.04 3.80
CA ASN A 949 -15.87 -6.83 3.49
C ASN A 949 -15.83 -5.77 4.61
N PHE A 950 -16.61 -5.93 5.69
CA PHE A 950 -16.52 -5.13 6.91
C PHE A 950 -15.70 -5.80 8.02
N MET A 951 -15.25 -7.05 7.82
CA MET A 951 -14.53 -7.83 8.82
C MET A 951 -13.02 -7.64 8.66
N ILE A 952 -12.43 -6.86 9.56
CA ILE A 952 -11.02 -6.42 9.49
C ILE A 952 -10.02 -7.59 9.60
N ASN A 953 -10.41 -8.71 10.20
CA ASN A 953 -9.53 -9.86 10.48
C ASN A 953 -9.70 -11.05 9.50
N ASP A 954 -10.72 -11.05 8.64
CA ASP A 954 -11.12 -12.19 7.77
C ASP A 954 -10.22 -12.42 6.53
N ILE A 955 -8.97 -11.96 6.56
CA ILE A 955 -8.13 -11.81 5.34
C ILE A 955 -7.83 -13.16 4.67
N LEU A 956 -7.74 -14.25 5.44
CA LEU A 956 -7.30 -15.56 4.94
C LEU A 956 -8.43 -16.55 4.65
N CYS A 957 -9.70 -16.27 4.98
CA CYS A 957 -10.75 -17.27 4.70
C CYS A 957 -10.96 -17.48 3.19
N SER A 958 -11.18 -16.40 2.45
CA SER A 958 -11.31 -16.41 1.00
C SER A 958 -10.98 -15.02 0.46
N LEU A 959 -9.84 -14.88 -0.22
CA LEU A 959 -9.34 -13.59 -0.67
C LEU A 959 -10.22 -12.96 -1.77
N GLU A 960 -10.96 -13.76 -2.52
CA GLU A 960 -11.82 -13.33 -3.62
C GLU A 960 -13.25 -12.95 -3.18
N SER A 961 -13.68 -13.40 -1.99
CA SER A 961 -15.05 -13.22 -1.48
C SER A 961 -15.50 -11.75 -1.39
N TRP A 962 -14.59 -10.80 -1.12
CA TRP A 962 -14.93 -9.37 -0.98
C TRP A 962 -15.58 -8.80 -2.23
N HIS A 963 -15.20 -9.30 -3.41
CA HIS A 963 -15.74 -8.83 -4.68
C HIS A 963 -17.19 -9.29 -4.82
N ILE A 964 -17.49 -10.54 -4.45
CA ILE A 964 -18.87 -11.06 -4.47
C ILE A 964 -19.73 -10.30 -3.47
N ALA A 965 -19.18 -10.00 -2.28
CA ALA A 965 -19.87 -9.20 -1.28
C ALA A 965 -20.19 -7.79 -1.77
N SER A 966 -19.19 -7.11 -2.32
CA SER A 966 -19.36 -5.78 -2.93
C SER A 966 -20.35 -5.80 -4.10
N ASP A 967 -20.30 -6.83 -4.94
CA ASP A 967 -21.20 -7.00 -6.09
C ASP A 967 -22.65 -7.18 -5.64
N MET A 968 -22.88 -7.99 -4.60
CA MET A 968 -24.21 -8.18 -4.01
C MET A 968 -24.74 -6.86 -3.43
N GLN A 969 -23.91 -6.15 -2.66
CA GLN A 969 -24.26 -4.85 -2.05
C GLN A 969 -24.58 -3.79 -3.13
N LEU A 970 -23.73 -3.66 -4.15
CA LEU A 970 -23.96 -2.77 -5.29
C LEU A 970 -25.22 -3.14 -6.07
N SER A 971 -25.51 -4.43 -6.20
CA SER A 971 -26.72 -4.91 -6.89
C SER A 971 -27.99 -4.64 -6.09
N VAL A 972 -27.95 -4.74 -4.76
CA VAL A 972 -29.06 -4.29 -3.90
C VAL A 972 -29.31 -2.79 -4.10
N LEU A 973 -28.27 -1.96 -4.03
CA LEU A 973 -28.36 -0.53 -4.30
C LEU A 973 -28.91 -0.27 -5.72
N GLY A 974 -28.38 -0.98 -6.71
CA GLY A 974 -28.76 -0.85 -8.11
C GLY A 974 -30.21 -1.21 -8.41
N ILE A 975 -30.72 -2.28 -7.80
CA ILE A 975 -32.15 -2.66 -7.88
C ILE A 975 -33.00 -1.54 -7.27
N ILE A 976 -32.68 -1.06 -6.08
CA ILE A 976 -33.45 0.01 -5.42
C ILE A 976 -33.46 1.27 -6.29
N VAL A 977 -32.29 1.70 -6.78
CA VAL A 977 -32.15 2.86 -7.66
C VAL A 977 -32.96 2.68 -8.94
N TYR A 978 -32.87 1.52 -9.60
CA TYR A 978 -33.66 1.20 -10.80
C TYR A 978 -35.15 1.43 -10.56
N PHE A 979 -35.70 0.86 -9.48
CA PHE A 979 -37.13 0.98 -9.15
C PHE A 979 -37.55 2.41 -8.82
N CYS A 980 -36.68 3.20 -8.19
CA CYS A 980 -36.91 4.62 -7.90
C CYS A 980 -36.95 5.51 -9.15
N ILE A 981 -36.09 5.23 -10.14
CA ILE A 981 -35.92 6.12 -11.30
C ILE A 981 -36.62 5.65 -12.58
N ARG A 982 -36.98 4.36 -12.70
CA ARG A 982 -37.49 3.76 -13.95
C ARG A 982 -38.68 4.51 -14.58
N ARG A 983 -39.61 5.02 -13.77
CA ARG A 983 -40.83 5.75 -14.19
C ARG A 983 -40.65 7.27 -14.24
N ARG A 984 -39.46 7.77 -13.92
CA ARG A 984 -39.16 9.21 -13.90
C ARG A 984 -38.67 9.69 -15.26
N SER A 985 -38.66 11.01 -15.45
CA SER A 985 -38.16 11.62 -16.69
C SER A 985 -36.69 11.31 -16.93
N LEU A 986 -36.25 11.36 -18.20
CA LEU A 986 -34.85 11.13 -18.56
C LEU A 986 -33.89 12.04 -17.80
N ARG A 987 -34.25 13.32 -17.60
CA ARG A 987 -33.47 14.29 -16.80
C ARG A 987 -33.26 13.82 -15.36
N PHE A 988 -34.29 13.25 -14.74
CA PHE A 988 -34.19 12.71 -13.37
C PHE A 988 -33.29 11.47 -13.30
N LYS A 989 -33.38 10.58 -14.31
CA LYS A 989 -32.50 9.40 -14.42
C LYS A 989 -31.04 9.82 -14.52
N ILE A 990 -30.73 10.75 -15.45
CA ILE A 990 -29.39 11.30 -15.64
C ILE A 990 -28.91 11.98 -14.35
N GLY A 991 -29.73 12.84 -13.74
CA GLY A 991 -29.38 13.53 -12.49
C GLY A 991 -29.04 12.56 -11.35
N THR A 992 -29.83 11.50 -11.17
CA THR A 992 -29.59 10.49 -10.12
C THR A 992 -28.32 9.68 -10.39
N LEU A 993 -28.12 9.20 -11.62
CA LEU A 993 -26.92 8.42 -11.97
C LEU A 993 -25.65 9.29 -11.90
N SER A 994 -25.71 10.55 -12.34
CA SER A 994 -24.59 11.50 -12.20
C SER A 994 -24.27 11.82 -10.74
N PHE A 995 -25.27 11.93 -9.87
CA PHE A 995 -25.06 12.10 -8.44
C PHE A 995 -24.36 10.88 -7.81
N LEU A 996 -24.81 9.66 -8.12
CA LEU A 996 -24.15 8.44 -7.66
C LEU A 996 -22.73 8.30 -8.22
N LEU A 997 -22.50 8.69 -9.47
CA LEU A 997 -21.16 8.73 -10.06
C LEU A 997 -20.26 9.71 -9.30
N LEU A 998 -20.75 10.90 -8.95
CA LEU A 998 -20.01 11.87 -8.15
C LEU A 998 -19.66 11.31 -6.77
N LEU A 999 -20.58 10.62 -6.09
CA LEU A 999 -20.30 9.94 -4.83
C LEU A 999 -19.23 8.84 -4.98
N GLY A 1000 -19.29 8.06 -6.05
CA GLY A 1000 -18.28 7.05 -6.38
C GLY A 1000 -16.89 7.63 -6.66
N ILE A 1001 -16.80 8.89 -7.09
CA ILE A 1001 -15.53 9.61 -7.29
C ILE A 1001 -15.02 10.20 -5.98
N LEU A 1002 -15.91 10.79 -5.17
CA LEU A 1002 -15.55 11.45 -3.90
C LEU A 1002 -15.16 10.45 -2.81
N SER A 1003 -15.86 9.31 -2.72
CA SER A 1003 -15.61 8.30 -1.68
C SER A 1003 -14.16 7.81 -1.65
N PRO A 1004 -13.55 7.40 -2.78
CA PRO A 1004 -12.13 7.07 -2.86
C PRO A 1004 -11.19 8.15 -2.34
N ILE A 1005 -11.47 9.42 -2.67
CA ILE A 1005 -10.65 10.58 -2.27
C ILE A 1005 -10.70 10.73 -0.75
N VAL A 1006 -11.89 10.62 -0.15
CA VAL A 1006 -12.09 10.71 1.31
C VAL A 1006 -11.30 9.62 2.03
N HIS A 1007 -11.40 8.36 1.59
CA HIS A 1007 -10.64 7.26 2.19
C HIS A 1007 -9.13 7.48 2.10
N VAL A 1008 -8.63 7.85 0.91
CA VAL A 1008 -7.19 8.04 0.70
C VAL A 1008 -6.64 9.21 1.51
N TYR A 1009 -7.40 10.30 1.64
CA TYR A 1009 -6.99 11.48 2.40
C TYR A 1009 -6.98 11.23 3.92
N PHE A 1010 -8.08 10.72 4.48
CA PHE A 1010 -8.21 10.59 5.94
C PHE A 1010 -7.46 9.39 6.53
N GLN A 1011 -7.24 8.33 5.76
CA GLN A 1011 -6.56 7.11 6.22
C GLN A 1011 -5.12 7.02 5.70
N ASP A 1012 -4.62 8.05 5.02
CA ASP A 1012 -3.30 8.12 4.39
C ASP A 1012 -2.94 6.85 3.59
N LEU A 1013 -3.75 6.52 2.57
CA LEU A 1013 -3.57 5.32 1.73
C LEU A 1013 -2.87 5.62 0.41
N ASN A 1014 -2.46 4.59 -0.36
CA ASN A 1014 -1.72 4.78 -1.61
C ASN A 1014 -2.59 5.13 -2.83
N GLY A 1015 -3.92 4.96 -2.74
CA GLY A 1015 -4.85 5.20 -3.86
C GLY A 1015 -4.84 4.11 -4.95
N LEU A 1016 -3.82 3.24 -4.93
CA LEU A 1016 -3.69 2.01 -5.71
C LEU A 1016 -3.20 0.91 -4.75
N VAL A 1017 -3.68 -0.32 -4.94
CA VAL A 1017 -3.08 -1.49 -4.27
C VAL A 1017 -1.72 -1.74 -4.90
N VAL A 1018 -0.66 -1.40 -4.17
CA VAL A 1018 0.73 -1.53 -4.63
C VAL A 1018 1.21 -2.93 -4.27
N GLY A 1019 1.42 -3.78 -5.26
CA GLY A 1019 2.06 -5.06 -5.01
C GLY A 1019 3.54 -4.85 -4.74
N LYS A 1020 3.98 -5.26 -3.56
CA LYS A 1020 5.38 -5.17 -3.10
C LYS A 1020 5.83 -6.57 -2.72
N PRO A 1021 7.13 -6.91 -2.78
CA PRO A 1021 7.61 -8.24 -2.38
C PRO A 1021 7.10 -8.67 -1.00
N GLU A 1022 7.12 -7.75 -0.04
CA GLU A 1022 6.64 -7.99 1.32
C GLU A 1022 5.15 -8.38 1.42
N LEU A 1023 4.33 -7.94 0.45
CA LEU A 1023 2.93 -8.31 0.37
C LEU A 1023 2.76 -9.80 0.01
N PHE A 1024 3.66 -10.38 -0.80
CA PHE A 1024 3.61 -11.82 -1.10
C PHE A 1024 3.97 -12.68 0.12
N ARG A 1025 4.76 -12.15 1.05
CA ARG A 1025 5.15 -12.85 2.29
C ARG A 1025 4.05 -12.79 3.35
N SER A 1026 3.52 -11.59 3.60
CA SER A 1026 2.56 -11.32 4.67
C SER A 1026 1.09 -11.46 4.26
N LEU A 1027 0.79 -11.39 2.96
CA LEU A 1027 -0.57 -11.28 2.39
C LEU A 1027 -1.40 -10.13 2.98
N TYR A 1028 -0.73 -9.13 3.57
CA TYR A 1028 -1.36 -8.00 4.26
C TYR A 1028 -1.09 -6.66 3.57
N ASP A 1029 -2.15 -5.98 3.12
CA ASP A 1029 -2.07 -4.59 2.62
C ASP A 1029 -3.21 -3.72 3.15
N ASP A 1030 -2.84 -2.56 3.71
CA ASP A 1030 -3.81 -1.59 4.25
C ASP A 1030 -4.67 -0.95 3.16
N THR A 1031 -4.14 -0.72 1.96
CA THR A 1031 -4.91 -0.10 0.86
C THR A 1031 -5.95 -1.09 0.32
N PHE A 1032 -5.61 -2.37 0.23
CA PHE A 1032 -6.56 -3.42 -0.09
C PHE A 1032 -7.69 -3.46 0.94
N ARG A 1033 -7.37 -3.63 2.23
CA ARG A 1033 -8.36 -3.82 3.31
C ARG A 1033 -9.21 -2.59 3.63
N LYS A 1034 -8.62 -1.40 3.63
CA LYS A 1034 -9.32 -0.18 4.09
C LYS A 1034 -9.95 0.63 2.96
N TYR A 1035 -9.65 0.27 1.70
CA TYR A 1035 -10.11 1.02 0.53
C TYR A 1035 -10.66 0.15 -0.59
N HIS A 1036 -9.94 -0.89 -1.00
CA HIS A 1036 -10.29 -1.65 -2.21
C HIS A 1036 -11.55 -2.51 -2.03
N VAL A 1037 -11.67 -3.19 -0.89
CA VAL A 1037 -12.72 -4.18 -0.60
C VAL A 1037 -14.12 -3.59 -0.36
N PHE A 1038 -14.24 -2.28 -0.12
CA PHE A 1038 -15.52 -1.68 0.22
C PHE A 1038 -16.36 -1.31 -1.00
N PHE A 1039 -17.66 -1.63 -0.97
CA PHE A 1039 -18.56 -1.45 -2.11
C PHE A 1039 -18.71 0.00 -2.55
N HIS A 1040 -18.73 0.96 -1.61
CA HIS A 1040 -18.97 2.38 -1.91
C HIS A 1040 -17.83 3.01 -2.71
N ASN A 1041 -16.62 2.47 -2.59
CA ASN A 1041 -15.49 2.85 -3.43
C ASN A 1041 -15.63 2.30 -4.87
N ASN A 1042 -16.39 1.24 -5.08
CA ASN A 1042 -16.57 0.57 -6.37
C ASN A 1042 -17.86 0.99 -7.13
N ILE A 1043 -18.59 1.99 -6.63
CA ILE A 1043 -19.85 2.51 -7.23
C ILE A 1043 -19.66 3.00 -8.67
N THR A 1044 -18.53 3.65 -8.97
CA THR A 1044 -18.26 4.32 -10.25
C THR A 1044 -18.52 3.42 -11.46
N CYS A 1045 -17.85 2.27 -11.53
CA CYS A 1045 -17.96 1.36 -12.66
C CYS A 1045 -19.34 0.71 -12.73
N PHE A 1046 -19.94 0.38 -11.59
CA PHE A 1046 -21.27 -0.20 -11.51
C PHE A 1046 -22.34 0.74 -12.08
N VAL A 1047 -22.31 2.02 -11.69
CA VAL A 1047 -23.24 3.06 -12.16
C VAL A 1047 -23.04 3.35 -13.65
N MET A 1048 -21.79 3.37 -14.13
CA MET A 1048 -21.50 3.45 -15.57
C MET A 1048 -22.11 2.27 -16.33
N GLY A 1049 -22.04 1.07 -15.77
CA GLY A 1049 -22.71 -0.12 -16.29
C GLY A 1049 -24.23 0.06 -16.35
N MET A 1050 -24.86 0.57 -15.28
CA MET A 1050 -26.30 0.85 -15.27
C MET A 1050 -26.71 1.85 -16.36
N ALA A 1051 -25.95 2.94 -16.53
CA ALA A 1051 -26.22 3.95 -17.54
C ALA A 1051 -26.18 3.36 -18.96
N ILE A 1052 -25.17 2.54 -19.27
CA ILE A 1052 -25.09 1.83 -20.55
C ILE A 1052 -26.19 0.77 -20.70
N GLY A 1053 -26.61 0.13 -19.61
CA GLY A 1053 -27.74 -0.81 -19.63
C GLY A 1053 -29.04 -0.16 -20.07
N TYR A 1054 -29.33 1.05 -19.60
CA TYR A 1054 -30.45 1.86 -20.11
C TYR A 1054 -30.27 2.27 -21.57
N PHE A 1055 -29.06 2.69 -21.94
CA PHE A 1055 -28.77 3.18 -23.29
C PHE A 1055 -28.87 2.08 -24.35
N VAL A 1056 -28.25 0.91 -24.12
CA VAL A 1056 -28.31 -0.23 -25.05
C VAL A 1056 -29.73 -0.77 -25.16
N TYR A 1057 -30.48 -0.84 -24.05
CA TYR A 1057 -31.89 -1.20 -24.11
C TYR A 1057 -32.70 -0.23 -24.97
N TYR A 1058 -32.50 1.10 -24.83
CA TYR A 1058 -33.13 2.11 -25.68
C TYR A 1058 -32.79 1.93 -27.17
N LEU A 1059 -31.52 1.66 -27.50
CA LEU A 1059 -31.12 1.41 -28.90
C LEU A 1059 -31.82 0.18 -29.47
N LYS A 1060 -31.85 -0.92 -28.72
CA LYS A 1060 -32.50 -2.18 -29.13
C LYS A 1060 -34.02 -2.05 -29.24
N GLN A 1061 -34.66 -1.31 -28.32
CA GLN A 1061 -36.09 -1.04 -28.38
C GLN A 1061 -36.47 -0.26 -29.65
N ASN A 1062 -35.61 0.65 -30.10
CA ASN A 1062 -35.78 1.41 -31.34
C ASN A 1062 -35.26 0.67 -32.59
N LYS A 1063 -34.93 -0.63 -32.49
CA LYS A 1063 -34.41 -1.46 -33.59
C LYS A 1063 -33.15 -0.90 -34.25
N ILE A 1064 -32.34 -0.16 -33.50
CA ILE A 1064 -31.04 0.34 -33.96
C ILE A 1064 -30.01 -0.77 -33.71
N GLU A 1065 -29.78 -1.60 -34.72
CA GLU A 1065 -28.87 -2.75 -34.62
C GLU A 1065 -27.41 -2.41 -34.91
N ARG A 1066 -27.17 -1.38 -35.72
CA ARG A 1066 -25.83 -0.91 -36.10
C ARG A 1066 -25.79 0.61 -36.13
N LEU A 1067 -24.79 1.19 -35.49
CA LEU A 1067 -24.42 2.60 -35.66
C LEU A 1067 -23.21 2.62 -36.61
N ASP A 1068 -23.35 3.17 -37.83
CA ASP A 1068 -22.24 3.22 -38.79
C ASP A 1068 -21.29 4.38 -38.46
N PHE A 1069 -20.65 4.26 -37.32
CA PHE A 1069 -19.77 5.27 -36.75
C PHE A 1069 -18.32 4.84 -36.98
N LYS A 1070 -17.67 5.37 -38.03
CA LYS A 1070 -16.24 5.12 -38.31
C LYS A 1070 -15.35 5.41 -37.09
N ILE A 1071 -15.73 6.42 -36.31
CA ILE A 1071 -15.10 6.78 -35.04
C ILE A 1071 -15.27 5.67 -33.99
N GLY A 1072 -16.40 4.96 -33.98
CA GLY A 1072 -16.67 3.85 -33.05
C GLY A 1072 -15.75 2.66 -33.28
N THR A 1073 -15.49 2.30 -34.53
CA THR A 1073 -14.47 1.30 -34.90
C THR A 1073 -13.07 1.75 -34.50
N LEU A 1074 -12.72 3.03 -34.70
CA LEU A 1074 -11.44 3.58 -34.23
C LEU A 1074 -11.31 3.49 -32.69
N MET A 1075 -12.33 3.88 -31.93
CA MET A 1075 -12.33 3.79 -30.47
C MET A 1075 -12.14 2.36 -29.97
N CYS A 1076 -12.74 1.40 -30.68
CA CYS A 1076 -12.57 -0.02 -30.43
C CYS A 1076 -11.12 -0.50 -30.62
N TRP A 1077 -10.45 -0.07 -31.70
CA TRP A 1077 -9.01 -0.34 -31.91
C TRP A 1077 -8.12 0.31 -30.85
N LEU A 1078 -8.55 1.44 -30.27
CA LEU A 1078 -7.82 2.15 -29.22
C LEU A 1078 -7.96 1.51 -27.82
N ILE A 1079 -8.81 0.50 -27.62
CA ILE A 1079 -8.97 -0.18 -26.32
C ILE A 1079 -7.64 -0.76 -25.83
N MET A 1080 -6.96 -1.58 -26.64
CA MET A 1080 -5.71 -2.25 -26.23
C MET A 1080 -4.57 -1.24 -25.96
N PRO A 1081 -4.30 -0.24 -26.84
CA PRO A 1081 -3.37 0.84 -26.53
C PRO A 1081 -3.73 1.60 -25.23
N SER A 1082 -5.02 1.84 -24.97
CA SER A 1082 -5.49 2.57 -23.79
C SER A 1082 -5.29 1.76 -22.50
N ILE A 1083 -5.52 0.45 -22.54
CA ILE A 1083 -5.20 -0.48 -21.45
C ILE A 1083 -3.69 -0.46 -21.16
N TYR A 1084 -2.86 -0.56 -22.21
CA TYR A 1084 -1.40 -0.51 -22.06
C TYR A 1084 -0.94 0.83 -21.47
N ALA A 1085 -1.44 1.95 -21.98
CA ALA A 1085 -1.11 3.29 -21.48
C ALA A 1085 -1.56 3.49 -20.02
N PHE A 1086 -2.74 2.99 -19.64
CA PHE A 1086 -3.24 3.03 -18.27
C PHE A 1086 -2.33 2.27 -17.30
N TYR A 1087 -1.95 1.04 -17.65
CA TYR A 1087 -1.08 0.26 -16.79
C TYR A 1087 0.37 0.78 -16.77
N TYR A 1088 0.86 1.34 -17.88
CA TYR A 1088 2.14 2.05 -17.91
C TYR A 1088 2.14 3.29 -17.00
N PHE A 1089 1.05 4.05 -16.98
CA PHE A 1089 0.91 5.15 -16.02
C PHE A 1089 0.86 4.64 -14.57
N SER A 1090 0.18 3.52 -14.35
CA SER A 1090 0.09 2.88 -13.02
C SER A 1090 1.44 2.34 -12.55
N SER A 1091 2.29 1.83 -13.45
CA SER A 1091 3.62 1.33 -13.11
C SER A 1091 4.58 2.45 -12.69
N SER A 1092 4.29 3.71 -13.02
CA SER A 1092 5.08 4.86 -12.55
C SER A 1092 5.14 4.99 -11.02
N VAL A 1093 4.25 4.31 -10.28
CA VAL A 1093 4.32 4.18 -8.82
C VAL A 1093 5.63 3.53 -8.36
N TYR A 1094 6.23 2.68 -9.19
CA TYR A 1094 7.48 1.95 -8.91
C TYR A 1094 8.74 2.65 -9.40
N ASP A 1095 8.63 3.85 -10.01
CA ASP A 1095 9.79 4.58 -10.55
C ASP A 1095 10.63 5.25 -9.44
N ASP A 1096 9.99 5.69 -8.36
CA ASP A 1096 10.64 6.38 -7.24
C ASP A 1096 10.75 5.47 -6.01
N ILE A 1097 11.83 5.63 -5.24
CA ILE A 1097 12.02 4.95 -3.94
C ILE A 1097 11.07 5.54 -2.89
N GLU A 1098 10.74 6.82 -3.03
CA GLU A 1098 9.85 7.53 -2.11
C GLU A 1098 8.38 7.38 -2.51
N ARG A 1099 7.51 7.38 -1.50
CA ARG A 1099 6.06 7.32 -1.68
C ARG A 1099 5.57 8.52 -2.50
N LYS A 1100 4.75 8.27 -3.52
CA LYS A 1100 4.17 9.32 -4.38
C LYS A 1100 3.42 10.39 -3.57
N SER A 1101 3.45 11.62 -4.08
CA SER A 1101 2.83 12.79 -3.46
C SER A 1101 1.33 12.57 -3.20
N LEU A 1102 0.79 13.24 -2.17
CA LEU A 1102 -0.63 13.14 -1.83
C LEU A 1102 -1.52 13.50 -3.04
N THR A 1103 -1.16 14.54 -3.81
CA THR A 1103 -1.90 14.95 -5.00
C THR A 1103 -1.99 13.84 -6.05
N TRP A 1104 -0.88 13.14 -6.32
CA TRP A 1104 -0.89 12.00 -7.25
C TRP A 1104 -1.81 10.90 -6.75
N ARG A 1105 -1.74 10.56 -5.46
CA ARG A 1105 -2.55 9.50 -4.84
C ARG A 1105 -4.05 9.79 -4.92
N LEU A 1106 -4.46 11.03 -4.66
CA LEU A 1106 -5.87 11.44 -4.74
C LEU A 1106 -6.39 11.47 -6.20
N LEU A 1107 -5.57 11.96 -7.13
CA LEU A 1107 -5.94 11.97 -8.56
C LEU A 1107 -6.04 10.55 -9.12
N TYR A 1108 -5.10 9.66 -8.80
CA TYR A 1108 -5.16 8.28 -9.25
C TYR A 1108 -6.38 7.55 -8.67
N ALA A 1109 -6.61 7.67 -7.35
CA ALA A 1109 -7.72 7.03 -6.66
C ALA A 1109 -9.10 7.41 -7.23
N SER A 1110 -9.24 8.61 -7.76
CA SER A 1110 -10.48 9.12 -8.36
C SER A 1110 -10.62 8.78 -9.85
N LEU A 1111 -9.53 8.82 -10.63
CA LEU A 1111 -9.60 8.70 -12.09
C LEU A 1111 -9.50 7.26 -12.61
N HIS A 1112 -8.75 6.37 -11.95
CA HIS A 1112 -8.46 5.06 -12.54
C HIS A 1112 -9.72 4.23 -12.82
N ARG A 1113 -10.70 4.24 -11.90
CA ARG A 1113 -12.00 3.56 -12.08
C ARG A 1113 -12.80 4.17 -13.23
N ILE A 1114 -12.73 5.48 -13.43
CA ILE A 1114 -13.40 6.16 -14.56
C ILE A 1114 -12.78 5.68 -15.87
N VAL A 1115 -11.45 5.67 -15.96
CA VAL A 1115 -10.73 5.22 -17.18
C VAL A 1115 -11.12 3.79 -17.53
N ILE A 1116 -11.10 2.88 -16.56
CA ILE A 1116 -11.49 1.48 -16.76
C ILE A 1116 -12.96 1.38 -17.16
N GLY A 1117 -13.84 2.14 -16.50
CA GLY A 1117 -15.25 2.22 -16.86
C GLY A 1117 -15.46 2.68 -18.30
N VAL A 1118 -14.75 3.70 -18.77
CA VAL A 1118 -14.83 4.19 -20.16
C VAL A 1118 -14.37 3.11 -21.14
N ILE A 1119 -13.27 2.41 -20.83
CA ILE A 1119 -12.80 1.29 -21.65
C ILE A 1119 -13.88 0.19 -21.72
N ALA A 1120 -14.53 -0.12 -20.60
CA ALA A 1120 -15.64 -1.08 -20.53
C ALA A 1120 -16.87 -0.63 -21.36
N ILE A 1121 -17.22 0.65 -21.32
CA ILE A 1121 -18.28 1.23 -22.16
C ILE A 1121 -17.97 0.99 -23.64
N VAL A 1122 -16.77 1.38 -24.09
CA VAL A 1122 -16.38 1.24 -25.51
C VAL A 1122 -16.37 -0.22 -25.92
N TRP A 1123 -15.87 -1.11 -25.05
CA TRP A 1123 -15.80 -2.53 -25.35
C TRP A 1123 -17.19 -3.18 -25.45
N VAL A 1124 -18.07 -2.93 -24.48
CA VAL A 1124 -19.45 -3.46 -24.51
C VAL A 1124 -20.24 -2.89 -25.67
N LEU A 1125 -20.18 -1.57 -25.92
CA LEU A 1125 -20.84 -0.97 -27.09
C LEU A 1125 -20.27 -1.52 -28.40
N GLY A 1126 -18.96 -1.74 -28.47
CA GLY A 1126 -18.29 -2.35 -29.62
C GLY A 1126 -18.80 -3.74 -29.96
N LEU A 1127 -19.15 -4.54 -28.95
CA LEU A 1127 -19.76 -5.85 -29.14
C LEU A 1127 -21.26 -5.73 -29.46
N THR A 1128 -22.02 -4.96 -28.70
CA THR A 1128 -23.49 -4.90 -28.85
C THR A 1128 -23.93 -4.19 -30.13
N MET A 1129 -23.13 -3.23 -30.61
CA MET A 1129 -23.39 -2.45 -31.83
C MET A 1129 -22.57 -2.92 -33.05
N LYS A 1130 -21.80 -4.02 -32.90
CA LYS A 1130 -21.00 -4.66 -33.96
C LYS A 1130 -19.99 -3.74 -34.66
N PHE A 1131 -19.29 -2.87 -33.93
CA PHE A 1131 -18.29 -1.93 -34.50
C PHE A 1131 -17.02 -2.62 -35.07
N HIS A 1132 -16.78 -3.88 -34.69
CA HIS A 1132 -15.48 -4.55 -34.82
C HIS A 1132 -15.27 -5.39 -36.10
N GLY A 1133 -16.27 -5.54 -36.97
CA GLY A 1133 -16.16 -6.39 -38.16
C GLY A 1133 -15.59 -7.78 -37.83
N ASN A 1134 -14.34 -8.05 -38.22
CA ASN A 1134 -13.68 -9.36 -38.12
C ASN A 1134 -13.28 -9.79 -36.69
N SER A 1135 -12.98 -8.87 -35.76
CA SER A 1135 -12.55 -9.24 -34.39
C SER A 1135 -13.72 -9.61 -33.47
N LEU A 1136 -14.96 -9.35 -33.89
CA LEU A 1136 -16.17 -9.78 -33.20
C LEU A 1136 -16.27 -11.31 -33.12
N SER A 1137 -15.79 -12.01 -34.16
CA SER A 1137 -15.81 -13.47 -34.25
C SER A 1137 -15.04 -14.16 -33.12
N ILE A 1138 -13.98 -13.53 -32.59
CA ILE A 1138 -13.21 -14.07 -31.47
C ILE A 1138 -14.05 -14.11 -30.20
N TRP A 1139 -14.79 -13.03 -29.92
CA TRP A 1139 -15.59 -12.90 -28.70
C TRP A 1139 -16.90 -13.69 -28.77
N GLU A 1140 -17.44 -13.86 -29.99
CA GLU A 1140 -18.64 -14.67 -30.27
C GLU A 1140 -18.33 -16.16 -30.50
N TRP A 1141 -17.06 -16.58 -30.36
CA TRP A 1141 -16.69 -17.98 -30.55
C TRP A 1141 -17.44 -18.89 -29.58
N ARG A 1142 -18.10 -19.93 -30.12
CA ARG A 1142 -18.89 -20.89 -29.34
C ARG A 1142 -18.09 -21.60 -28.24
N GLY A 1143 -16.76 -21.70 -28.39
CA GLY A 1143 -15.86 -22.26 -27.37
C GLY A 1143 -15.94 -21.54 -26.01
N TRP A 1144 -16.35 -20.27 -25.99
CA TRP A 1144 -16.52 -19.50 -24.74
C TRP A 1144 -17.76 -19.87 -23.94
N LEU A 1145 -18.72 -20.59 -24.50
CA LEU A 1145 -20.00 -20.89 -23.85
C LEU A 1145 -19.81 -21.63 -22.52
N ILE A 1146 -19.06 -22.75 -22.53
CA ILE A 1146 -18.86 -23.59 -21.35
C ILE A 1146 -18.02 -22.86 -20.28
N PRO A 1147 -16.84 -22.29 -20.61
CA PRO A 1147 -16.07 -21.51 -19.63
C PRO A 1147 -16.85 -20.33 -19.05
N SER A 1148 -17.71 -19.67 -19.85
CA SER A 1148 -18.54 -18.58 -19.37
C SER A 1148 -19.63 -19.04 -18.39
N LYS A 1149 -20.28 -20.18 -18.65
CA LYS A 1149 -21.30 -20.75 -17.74
C LYS A 1149 -20.67 -21.25 -16.43
N LEU A 1150 -19.46 -21.81 -16.48
CA LEU A 1150 -18.73 -22.28 -15.30
C LEU A 1150 -17.94 -21.18 -14.57
N SER A 1151 -17.80 -19.99 -15.17
CA SER A 1151 -16.93 -18.91 -14.67
C SER A 1151 -17.15 -18.55 -13.19
N PHE A 1152 -18.39 -18.58 -12.71
CA PHE A 1152 -18.70 -18.32 -11.29
C PHE A 1152 -18.16 -19.44 -10.39
N CYS A 1153 -18.43 -20.70 -10.70
CA CYS A 1153 -17.90 -21.82 -9.94
C CYS A 1153 -16.35 -21.90 -10.02
N VAL A 1154 -15.75 -21.59 -11.18
CA VAL A 1154 -14.28 -21.49 -11.33
C VAL A 1154 -13.73 -20.40 -10.40
N TYR A 1155 -14.39 -19.24 -10.39
CA TYR A 1155 -14.03 -18.13 -9.50
C TYR A 1155 -14.12 -18.52 -8.02
N LEU A 1156 -15.08 -19.35 -7.61
CA LEU A 1156 -15.17 -19.80 -6.21
C LEU A 1156 -14.10 -20.83 -5.83
N ILE A 1157 -13.63 -21.65 -6.78
CA ILE A 1157 -12.82 -22.83 -6.47
C ILE A 1157 -11.32 -22.58 -6.63
N HIS A 1158 -10.90 -21.73 -7.55
CA HIS A 1158 -9.49 -21.58 -7.92
C HIS A 1158 -8.56 -21.23 -6.74
N ASP A 1159 -9.00 -20.39 -5.79
CA ASP A 1159 -8.19 -19.99 -4.64
C ASP A 1159 -7.94 -21.16 -3.68
N ASN A 1160 -8.96 -22.01 -3.46
CA ASN A 1160 -8.83 -23.23 -2.66
C ASN A 1160 -7.81 -24.21 -3.25
N ILE A 1161 -7.73 -24.31 -4.58
CA ILE A 1161 -6.71 -25.13 -5.26
C ILE A 1161 -5.32 -24.53 -5.02
N LEU A 1162 -5.18 -23.20 -5.13
CA LEU A 1162 -3.92 -22.52 -4.85
C LEU A 1162 -3.48 -22.73 -3.39
N HIS A 1163 -4.40 -22.59 -2.42
CA HIS A 1163 -4.14 -22.88 -1.01
C HIS A 1163 -3.71 -24.33 -0.78
N TYR A 1164 -4.39 -25.30 -1.41
CA TYR A 1164 -4.00 -26.71 -1.33
C TYR A 1164 -2.58 -26.92 -1.85
N MET A 1165 -2.29 -26.44 -3.06
CA MET A 1165 -0.96 -26.59 -3.68
C MET A 1165 0.14 -25.93 -2.84
N MET A 1166 -0.12 -24.76 -2.26
CA MET A 1166 0.82 -24.10 -1.35
C MET A 1166 1.01 -24.89 -0.05
N GLY A 1167 -0.09 -25.33 0.56
CA GLY A 1167 -0.06 -26.06 1.83
C GLY A 1167 0.72 -27.36 1.76
N THR A 1168 0.59 -28.10 0.65
CA THR A 1168 1.28 -29.40 0.44
C THR A 1168 2.73 -29.28 -0.01
N ARG A 1169 3.20 -28.06 -0.31
CA ARG A 1169 4.54 -27.85 -0.85
C ARG A 1169 5.59 -28.08 0.23
N SER A 1170 6.46 -29.07 0.02
CA SER A 1170 7.57 -29.39 0.92
C SER A 1170 8.88 -28.65 0.62
N GLN A 1171 9.02 -28.06 -0.59
CA GLN A 1171 10.26 -27.42 -1.03
C GLN A 1171 10.06 -25.96 -1.44
N LEU A 1172 11.12 -25.16 -1.33
CA LEU A 1172 11.12 -23.77 -1.80
C LEU A 1172 10.87 -23.69 -3.31
N TYR A 1173 10.03 -22.73 -3.71
CA TYR A 1173 9.64 -22.51 -5.09
C TYR A 1173 10.70 -21.79 -5.92
N THR A 1174 10.98 -22.27 -7.11
CA THR A 1174 11.81 -21.56 -8.08
C THR A 1174 10.95 -20.59 -8.89
N ALA A 1175 11.00 -19.30 -8.55
CA ALA A 1175 10.24 -18.27 -9.24
C ALA A 1175 10.74 -18.09 -10.69
N SER A 1176 9.95 -18.56 -11.65
CA SER A 1176 10.15 -18.31 -13.08
C SER A 1176 8.81 -18.10 -13.78
N PHE A 1177 8.80 -17.38 -14.91
CA PHE A 1177 7.58 -17.18 -15.69
C PHE A 1177 7.02 -18.48 -16.25
N SER A 1178 7.86 -19.44 -16.62
CA SER A 1178 7.43 -20.75 -17.13
C SER A 1178 6.75 -21.57 -16.03
N GLU A 1179 7.35 -21.67 -14.85
CA GLU A 1179 6.76 -22.38 -13.71
C GLU A 1179 5.41 -21.76 -13.32
N LEU A 1180 5.33 -20.43 -13.27
CA LEU A 1180 4.09 -19.73 -12.98
C LEU A 1180 3.01 -20.02 -14.02
N PHE A 1181 3.37 -20.07 -15.31
CA PHE A 1181 2.44 -20.40 -16.38
C PHE A 1181 1.96 -21.86 -16.30
N TYR A 1182 2.83 -22.80 -15.96
CA TYR A 1182 2.44 -24.19 -15.70
C TYR A 1182 1.46 -24.31 -14.53
N VAL A 1183 1.73 -23.61 -13.42
CA VAL A 1183 0.82 -23.54 -12.28
C VAL A 1183 -0.54 -22.98 -12.71
N TYR A 1184 -0.55 -21.89 -13.48
CA TYR A 1184 -1.79 -21.32 -14.01
C TYR A 1184 -2.59 -22.31 -14.85
N LEU A 1185 -1.95 -23.02 -15.79
CA LEU A 1185 -2.63 -24.02 -16.62
C LEU A 1185 -3.21 -25.17 -15.77
N LEU A 1186 -2.45 -25.62 -14.77
CA LEU A 1186 -2.87 -26.68 -13.85
C LEU A 1186 -4.07 -26.24 -13.00
N VAL A 1187 -4.02 -25.03 -12.43
CA VAL A 1187 -5.10 -24.45 -11.64
C VAL A 1187 -6.33 -24.24 -12.50
N MET A 1188 -6.17 -23.71 -13.72
CA MET A 1188 -7.29 -23.56 -14.66
C MET A 1188 -7.93 -24.90 -14.99
N PHE A 1189 -7.15 -25.93 -15.27
CA PHE A 1189 -7.67 -27.27 -15.55
C PHE A 1189 -8.49 -27.81 -14.37
N TRP A 1190 -7.90 -27.85 -13.17
CA TRP A 1190 -8.57 -28.40 -11.98
C TRP A 1190 -9.76 -27.55 -11.54
N ALA A 1191 -9.66 -26.22 -11.64
CA ALA A 1191 -10.76 -25.32 -11.31
C ALA A 1191 -11.97 -25.57 -12.22
N HIS A 1192 -11.77 -25.82 -13.53
CA HIS A 1192 -12.88 -26.15 -14.42
C HIS A 1192 -13.48 -27.53 -14.14
N MET A 1193 -12.65 -28.53 -13.78
CA MET A 1193 -13.15 -29.86 -13.42
C MET A 1193 -13.99 -29.84 -12.15
N LEU A 1194 -13.51 -29.19 -11.09
CA LEU A 1194 -14.26 -29.04 -9.85
C LEU A 1194 -15.46 -28.09 -10.00
N ALA A 1195 -15.35 -27.05 -10.83
CA ALA A 1195 -16.46 -26.16 -11.15
C ALA A 1195 -17.59 -26.87 -11.88
N LEU A 1196 -17.26 -27.83 -12.77
CA LEU A 1196 -18.26 -28.67 -13.41
C LEU A 1196 -19.05 -29.49 -12.38
N VAL A 1197 -18.36 -30.08 -11.39
CA VAL A 1197 -19.01 -30.81 -10.29
C VAL A 1197 -19.91 -29.87 -9.48
N LEU A 1198 -19.38 -28.73 -9.03
CA LEU A 1198 -20.15 -27.76 -8.24
C LEU A 1198 -21.37 -27.23 -9.01
N TYR A 1199 -21.22 -27.00 -10.32
CA TYR A 1199 -22.32 -26.57 -11.18
C TYR A 1199 -23.42 -27.63 -11.29
N LEU A 1200 -23.07 -28.87 -11.58
CA LEU A 1200 -24.03 -29.95 -11.81
C LEU A 1200 -24.75 -30.40 -10.53
N PHE A 1201 -24.04 -30.38 -9.38
CA PHE A 1201 -24.57 -30.86 -8.11
C PHE A 1201 -25.30 -29.78 -7.31
N VAL A 1202 -24.93 -28.51 -7.49
CA VAL A 1202 -25.43 -27.41 -6.65
C VAL A 1202 -26.03 -26.29 -7.48
N GLU A 1203 -25.24 -25.61 -8.33
CA GLU A 1203 -25.67 -24.37 -8.99
C GLU A 1203 -26.88 -24.58 -9.91
N ALA A 1204 -26.82 -25.54 -10.83
CA ALA A 1204 -27.89 -25.80 -11.78
C ALA A 1204 -29.16 -26.32 -11.09
N PRO A 1205 -29.11 -27.35 -10.21
CA PRO A 1205 -30.30 -27.82 -9.50
C PRO A 1205 -30.98 -26.73 -8.67
N CYS A 1206 -30.23 -25.94 -7.90
CA CYS A 1206 -30.80 -24.87 -7.08
C CYS A 1206 -31.48 -23.79 -7.94
N ASN A 1207 -30.89 -23.42 -9.08
CA ASN A 1207 -31.49 -22.45 -10.00
C ASN A 1207 -32.77 -22.97 -10.67
N GLU A 1208 -32.82 -24.25 -11.04
CA GLU A 1208 -34.01 -24.85 -11.63
C GLU A 1208 -35.13 -25.04 -10.61
N LEU A 1209 -34.79 -25.45 -9.39
CA LEU A 1209 -35.74 -25.58 -8.29
C LEU A 1209 -36.45 -24.25 -8.01
N LEU A 1210 -35.69 -23.14 -8.02
CA LEU A 1210 -36.23 -21.80 -7.87
C LEU A 1210 -37.24 -21.43 -8.97
N LYS A 1211 -36.96 -21.80 -10.23
CA LYS A 1211 -37.88 -21.55 -11.36
C LYS A 1211 -39.20 -22.29 -11.17
N ILE A 1212 -39.17 -23.53 -10.67
CA ILE A 1212 -40.38 -24.33 -10.43
C ILE A 1212 -41.23 -23.72 -9.31
N PHE A 1213 -40.63 -23.40 -8.15
CA PHE A 1213 -41.36 -22.79 -7.03
C PHE A 1213 -42.05 -21.49 -7.42
N MET A 1214 -41.39 -20.69 -8.25
CA MET A 1214 -41.91 -19.45 -8.79
C MET A 1214 -42.98 -19.62 -9.87
N GLY A 1215 -42.80 -20.59 -10.77
CA GLY A 1215 -43.76 -20.89 -11.84
C GLY A 1215 -45.08 -21.45 -11.31
N SER A 1216 -45.05 -22.16 -10.17
CA SER A 1216 -46.24 -22.73 -9.52
C SER A 1216 -47.22 -21.66 -9.01
N ASN A 1217 -46.72 -20.50 -8.57
CA ASN A 1217 -47.55 -19.42 -8.01
C ASN A 1217 -48.35 -18.62 -9.04
N LYS A 1218 -48.06 -18.72 -10.35
CA LYS A 1218 -48.82 -18.01 -11.39
C LYS A 1218 -50.19 -18.64 -11.70
N LYS A 1219 -50.34 -19.96 -11.54
CA LYS A 1219 -51.62 -20.63 -11.84
C LYS A 1219 -52.66 -20.56 -10.72
N LYS A 1220 -52.27 -20.30 -9.47
CA LYS A 1220 -53.20 -20.16 -8.34
C LYS A 1220 -53.99 -18.84 -8.32
N LYS A 1221 -53.72 -17.91 -9.24
CA LYS A 1221 -54.48 -16.65 -9.41
C LYS A 1221 -55.37 -16.62 -10.66
N GLU A 1222 -55.32 -17.66 -11.49
CA GLU A 1222 -56.17 -17.83 -12.67
C GLU A 1222 -57.11 -19.05 -12.54
N ALA A 1223 -57.34 -19.51 -11.31
CA ALA A 1223 -58.34 -20.52 -10.96
C ALA A 1223 -59.36 -19.93 -9.99
#